data_AF-A0A9P8H2T0-F1
#
_entry.id   AF-A0A9P8H2T0-F1
#
_cell.length_a   1.000
_cell.length_b   1.000
_cell.length_c   1.000
_cell.angle_alpha   90.00
_cell.angle_beta   90.00
_cell.angle_gamma   90.00
#
_symmetry.space_group_name_H-M   'P 1'
#
loop_
_entity.id
_entity.type
_entity.pdbx_description
1 polymer ?
#
loop_
_entity_poly.entity_id
_entity_poly.type
_entity_poly.pdbx_seq_one_letter_code
_entity_poly.pdbx_strand_id
1 'polypeptide(L)'
;MLIDLEDMAGAEKFYHPYEPYDIQLQFMRALYDCIEQGKIGVFESPTGTGKSLSLACGSLTWLRDHKRKEFDESIASIEGDDDEPEWMVQHSREEKKNQVIQKRAELETKLERIRQHERKIRDRQENGPPLAKKRKLDDDSSKDADILDDEQFALDDYESDDEGTKTLTANNGNTELGLSKETQALMQKLGYGISVLPKAEDMEAEDELKIYFCSRTHSQLSQFVNELRRIDLPAAIPAIQEEIKKKPTLSEELKHLSLGSRKNLCINAKVSSLKSMTAVNERCLELQDAKTPKEKKCPFVPNKENEGSVLDFQHHALAKIRDIEDLGVLGKKLSVCPYYATRPAVKPSEIVTLPYPLLLQKTAREALGLSLKNHIVIIDEAHNLMDAISGIHTVEVSLQQFHLARAQLTTYLQRFRNRLKGKNRVYITQVVRLLDSISSFLQSLDAKKGAEGVLQATDLLKGKGVDQINLYKLMHYLQESKLARKVEGYVSVEQQKQQKLDSSGSTKEVTVLVLTHITNLFMVLTNPAKEGRLFYTVGEEKTQTKVKYMLLDPSEHFRDIVEEARAVILAGGTMSPMSDYMTQLFPYLDKTRITTLSCGHVIPTTNLFVSPVVSSHNNTDFTFSFSSRNLASTMTALGDSILRLLPSIPHGCVAFFPSYSYLEQVVSHWQSTGLWAKMQKAKTILKETQQTGTEEVLAAYTTAVHSSPRGAFLLAVIGGRLSEGINFSDSLGRCVMVIGLPYANPNTAEQKAKTAYVAEKAIAAHGAAAGATAARDFADNTCMRAVNQAIGRAVRHKNDWSAILLFDGRYTQKRIQDRLPGWIKASLREGSGRGFGEVEKGLKEFYARRMAG
;
A
#
# COMPACT_ATOMS: atom_id res chain seq x y z
N MET A 1 4.27 -39.77 -2.98
CA MET A 1 5.73 -40.02 -3.00
C MET A 1 6.25 -39.59 -1.66
N LEU A 2 6.66 -40.56 -0.83
CA LEU A 2 7.27 -40.33 0.48
C LEU A 2 8.67 -39.80 0.24
N ILE A 3 8.90 -38.52 0.55
CA ILE A 3 10.23 -37.93 0.65
C ILE A 3 10.66 -38.10 2.10
N ASP A 4 11.91 -38.53 2.30
CA ASP A 4 12.50 -38.92 3.57
C ASP A 4 12.31 -37.88 4.68
N LEU A 5 11.81 -38.36 5.83
CA LEU A 5 11.46 -37.57 7.01
C LEU A 5 12.68 -37.14 7.85
N GLU A 6 13.90 -37.54 7.49
CA GLU A 6 15.11 -37.31 8.31
C GLU A 6 15.82 -35.98 8.02
N ASP A 7 15.63 -35.35 6.85
CA ASP A 7 16.18 -34.01 6.54
C ASP A 7 15.36 -32.83 7.13
N MET A 8 14.25 -33.12 7.81
CA MET A 8 13.34 -32.13 8.41
C MET A 8 13.72 -31.69 9.84
N ALA A 9 14.88 -32.09 10.37
CA ALA A 9 15.28 -31.74 11.74
C ALA A 9 15.54 -30.23 11.95
N GLY A 10 15.80 -29.45 10.88
CA GLY A 10 15.96 -27.99 10.94
C GLY A 10 14.65 -27.20 10.94
N ALA A 11 13.59 -27.75 10.33
CA ALA A 11 12.32 -27.06 10.08
C ALA A 11 11.41 -26.93 11.32
N GLU A 12 11.77 -27.53 12.46
CA GLU A 12 10.95 -27.48 13.66
C GLU A 12 11.10 -26.17 14.46
N LYS A 13 12.18 -25.41 14.27
CA LYS A 13 12.41 -24.14 14.99
C LYS A 13 12.33 -22.95 14.05
N PHE A 14 11.13 -22.40 13.87
CA PHE A 14 10.91 -21.13 13.15
C PHE A 14 11.40 -19.88 13.90
N TYR A 15 12.19 -20.04 14.97
CA TYR A 15 12.75 -18.94 15.79
C TYR A 15 11.72 -17.88 16.21
N HIS A 16 10.49 -18.33 16.46
CA HIS A 16 9.42 -17.45 16.91
C HIS A 16 9.76 -16.94 18.33
N PRO A 17 9.71 -15.62 18.61
CA PRO A 17 10.18 -15.05 19.88
C PRO A 17 9.29 -15.39 21.08
N TYR A 18 8.15 -16.04 20.83
CA TYR A 18 7.23 -16.58 21.82
C TYR A 18 6.95 -18.04 21.48
N GLU A 19 6.38 -18.79 22.42
CA GLU A 19 5.85 -20.12 22.12
C GLU A 19 4.71 -20.00 21.09
N PRO A 20 4.90 -20.53 19.86
CA PRO A 20 3.92 -20.37 18.80
C PRO A 20 2.71 -21.28 19.03
N TYR A 21 1.52 -20.79 18.72
CA TYR A 21 0.31 -21.61 18.67
C TYR A 21 0.40 -22.64 17.53
N ASP A 22 -0.31 -23.76 17.65
CA ASP A 22 -0.36 -24.79 16.60
C ASP A 22 -0.77 -24.22 15.23
N ILE A 23 -1.71 -23.28 15.22
CA ILE A 23 -2.13 -22.59 13.99
C ILE A 23 -1.02 -21.73 13.38
N GLN A 24 -0.13 -21.16 14.20
CA GLN A 24 1.01 -20.37 13.72
C GLN A 24 2.08 -21.30 13.16
N LEU A 25 2.33 -22.45 13.78
CA LEU A 25 3.22 -23.49 13.25
C LEU A 25 2.72 -24.02 11.91
N GLN A 26 1.42 -24.30 11.80
CA GLN A 26 0.81 -24.72 10.53
C GLN A 26 0.98 -23.64 9.45
N PHE A 27 0.76 -22.37 9.80
CA PHE A 27 0.95 -21.25 8.90
C PHE A 27 2.40 -21.12 8.43
N MET A 28 3.38 -21.20 9.35
CA MET A 28 4.80 -21.07 9.02
C MET A 28 5.32 -22.24 8.17
N ARG A 29 4.85 -23.48 8.42
CA ARG A 29 5.17 -24.65 7.57
C ARG A 29 4.64 -24.50 6.16
N ALA A 30 3.36 -24.16 6.02
CA ALA A 30 2.75 -23.94 4.70
C ALA A 30 3.41 -22.80 3.94
N LEU A 31 3.82 -21.73 4.64
CA LEU A 31 4.58 -20.63 4.07
C LEU A 31 5.95 -21.10 3.56
N TYR A 32 6.70 -21.82 4.38
CA TYR A 32 8.00 -22.37 4.03
C TYR A 32 7.92 -23.25 2.78
N ASP A 33 7.01 -24.22 2.77
CA ASP A 33 6.83 -25.15 1.64
C ASP A 33 6.42 -24.42 0.35
N CYS A 34 5.56 -23.40 0.48
CA CYS A 34 5.13 -22.59 -0.66
C CYS A 34 6.30 -21.80 -1.28
N ILE A 35 7.20 -21.28 -0.46
CA ILE A 35 8.39 -20.56 -0.91
C ILE A 35 9.40 -21.53 -1.55
N GLU A 36 9.64 -22.69 -0.92
CA GLU A 36 10.55 -23.71 -1.45
C GLU A 36 10.13 -24.19 -2.84
N GLN A 37 8.83 -24.39 -3.04
CA GLN A 37 8.25 -24.84 -4.32
C GLN A 37 8.10 -23.71 -5.36
N GLY A 38 8.44 -22.45 -5.04
CA GLY A 38 8.28 -21.32 -5.96
C GLY A 38 6.82 -21.06 -6.36
N LYS A 39 5.89 -21.25 -5.40
CA LYS A 39 4.44 -21.15 -5.63
C LYS A 39 3.86 -19.81 -5.19
N ILE A 40 2.59 -19.62 -5.51
CA ILE A 40 1.79 -18.50 -5.02
C ILE A 40 1.01 -18.95 -3.80
N GLY A 41 1.23 -18.31 -2.66
CA GLY A 41 0.53 -18.58 -1.41
C GLY A 41 -0.61 -17.59 -1.21
N VAL A 42 -1.83 -18.06 -0.97
CA VAL A 42 -2.97 -17.23 -0.53
C VAL A 42 -3.38 -17.69 0.86
N PHE A 43 -2.92 -16.96 1.87
CA PHE A 43 -3.05 -17.36 3.27
C PHE A 43 -3.96 -16.42 4.06
N GLU A 44 -4.90 -17.02 4.77
CA GLU A 44 -5.75 -16.35 5.74
C GLU A 44 -5.29 -16.69 7.15
N SER A 45 -4.98 -15.65 7.91
CA SER A 45 -4.65 -15.77 9.33
C SER A 45 -5.40 -14.68 10.09
N PRO A 46 -6.37 -15.04 10.96
CA PRO A 46 -7.22 -14.07 11.64
C PRO A 46 -6.42 -13.02 12.42
N THR A 47 -7.06 -11.89 12.70
CA THR A 47 -6.47 -10.84 13.53
C THR A 47 -6.09 -11.34 14.92
N GLY A 48 -4.98 -10.83 15.46
CA GLY A 48 -4.56 -11.19 16.82
C GLY A 48 -3.78 -12.51 16.96
N THR A 49 -3.55 -13.21 15.86
CA THR A 49 -2.78 -14.48 15.83
C THR A 49 -1.29 -14.29 15.55
N GLY A 50 -0.77 -13.06 15.55
CA GLY A 50 0.65 -12.80 15.26
C GLY A 50 1.05 -13.08 13.80
N LYS A 51 0.16 -12.81 12.84
CA LYS A 51 0.35 -13.03 11.40
C LYS A 51 1.67 -12.45 10.86
N SER A 52 1.93 -11.15 11.07
CA SER A 52 3.10 -10.47 10.50
C SER A 52 4.40 -11.06 11.06
N LEU A 53 4.43 -11.36 12.36
CA LEU A 53 5.53 -12.09 13.00
C LEU A 53 5.70 -13.51 12.44
N SER A 54 4.61 -14.25 12.23
CA SER A 54 4.65 -15.61 11.64
C SER A 54 5.15 -15.59 10.19
N LEU A 55 4.75 -14.58 9.40
CA LEU A 55 5.26 -14.35 8.05
C LEU A 55 6.77 -14.11 8.05
N ALA A 56 7.27 -13.24 8.94
CA ALA A 56 8.70 -12.99 9.07
C ALA A 56 9.46 -14.25 9.51
N CYS A 57 9.00 -14.92 10.58
CA CYS A 57 9.66 -16.12 11.10
C CYS A 57 9.77 -17.24 10.05
N GLY A 58 8.66 -17.57 9.38
CA GLY A 58 8.66 -18.62 8.35
C GLY A 58 9.52 -18.27 7.13
N SER A 59 9.41 -17.05 6.62
CA SER A 59 10.18 -16.62 5.44
C SER A 59 11.66 -16.41 5.70
N LEU A 60 12.04 -15.88 6.87
CA LEU A 60 13.44 -15.69 7.25
C LEU A 60 14.13 -17.02 7.59
N THR A 61 13.41 -17.96 8.22
CA THR A 61 13.93 -19.32 8.44
C THR A 61 14.25 -19.97 7.10
N TRP A 62 13.29 -19.91 6.15
CA TRP A 62 13.53 -20.38 4.79
C TRP A 62 14.73 -19.70 4.13
N LEU A 63 14.86 -18.38 4.26
CA LEU A 63 15.99 -17.64 3.66
C LEU A 63 17.34 -18.10 4.24
N ARG A 64 17.42 -18.34 5.55
CA ARG A 64 18.63 -18.84 6.22
C ARG A 64 18.96 -20.25 5.76
N ASP A 65 17.97 -21.14 5.70
CA ASP A 65 18.15 -22.52 5.25
C ASP A 65 18.54 -22.59 3.78
N HIS A 66 17.92 -21.78 2.92
CA HIS A 66 18.28 -21.67 1.51
C HIS A 66 19.72 -21.18 1.33
N LYS A 67 20.13 -20.13 2.05
CA LYS A 67 21.52 -19.64 2.02
C LYS A 67 22.53 -20.70 2.48
N ARG A 68 22.13 -21.57 3.42
CA ARG A 68 22.95 -22.70 3.87
C ARG A 68 23.08 -23.77 2.79
N LYS A 69 21.95 -24.21 2.22
CA LYS A 69 21.91 -25.18 1.13
C LYS A 69 22.73 -24.71 -0.08
N GLU A 70 22.51 -23.46 -0.52
CA GLU A 70 23.22 -22.86 -1.65
C GLU A 70 24.74 -22.77 -1.40
N PHE A 71 25.14 -22.44 -0.16
CA PHE A 71 26.54 -22.46 0.24
C PHE A 71 27.13 -23.88 0.16
N ASP A 72 26.45 -24.87 0.73
CA ASP A 72 26.90 -26.27 0.71
C ASP A 72 26.94 -26.84 -0.72
N GLU A 73 25.96 -26.53 -1.56
CA GLU A 73 25.92 -26.88 -3.00
C GLU A 73 27.03 -26.18 -3.80
N SER A 74 27.33 -24.91 -3.52
CA SER A 74 28.42 -24.16 -4.18
C SER A 74 29.81 -24.72 -3.88
N ILE A 75 29.93 -25.44 -2.75
CA ILE A 75 31.14 -26.16 -2.35
C ILE A 75 31.13 -27.55 -2.99
N ALA A 76 29.98 -28.26 -2.95
CA ALA A 76 29.84 -29.60 -3.52
C ALA A 76 30.04 -29.62 -5.05
N SER A 77 29.56 -28.59 -5.76
CA SER A 77 29.69 -28.44 -7.23
C SER A 77 31.11 -28.23 -7.74
N ILE A 78 32.10 -28.08 -6.86
CA ILE A 78 33.51 -28.18 -7.25
C ILE A 78 33.82 -29.66 -7.45
N GLU A 79 33.61 -30.15 -8.67
CA GLU A 79 34.09 -31.43 -9.16
C GLU A 79 35.40 -31.17 -9.93
N GLY A 80 36.41 -32.03 -9.73
CA GLY A 80 37.64 -32.00 -10.53
C GLY A 80 37.43 -32.76 -11.83
N ASP A 81 38.23 -32.46 -12.85
CA ASP A 81 38.30 -33.30 -14.06
C ASP A 81 38.73 -34.73 -13.69
N ASP A 82 38.38 -35.73 -14.53
CA ASP A 82 38.69 -37.16 -14.30
C ASP A 82 40.19 -37.46 -14.03
N ASP A 83 41.09 -36.53 -14.38
CA ASP A 83 42.55 -36.61 -14.19
C ASP A 83 43.06 -35.89 -12.92
N GLU A 84 42.21 -35.20 -12.16
CA GLU A 84 42.61 -34.45 -10.95
C GLU A 84 42.60 -35.32 -9.67
N PRO A 85 43.69 -35.34 -8.88
CA PRO A 85 43.71 -36.05 -7.62
C PRO A 85 42.69 -35.53 -6.60
N GLU A 86 42.01 -36.44 -5.89
CA GLU A 86 40.94 -36.16 -4.93
C GLU A 86 41.33 -35.14 -3.83
N TRP A 87 42.60 -35.13 -3.40
CA TRP A 87 43.12 -34.18 -2.42
C TRP A 87 43.19 -32.73 -2.94
N MET A 88 43.35 -32.53 -4.25
CA MET A 88 43.42 -31.22 -4.91
C MET A 88 42.01 -30.60 -5.03
N VAL A 89 41.02 -31.43 -5.38
CA VAL A 89 39.60 -31.05 -5.37
C VAL A 89 39.15 -30.70 -3.95
N GLN A 90 39.58 -31.49 -2.95
CA GLN A 90 39.28 -31.23 -1.54
C GLN A 90 39.92 -29.93 -1.03
N HIS A 91 41.17 -29.64 -1.43
CA HIS A 91 41.83 -28.38 -1.11
C HIS A 91 41.14 -27.17 -1.76
N SER A 92 40.70 -27.29 -3.02
CA SER A 92 39.93 -26.25 -3.73
C SER A 92 38.59 -25.96 -3.04
N ARG A 93 37.89 -27.01 -2.58
CA ARG A 93 36.67 -26.90 -1.74
C ARG A 93 36.94 -26.16 -0.43
N GLU A 94 38.02 -26.51 0.27
CA GLU A 94 38.40 -25.86 1.54
C GLU A 94 38.84 -24.40 1.34
N GLU A 95 39.57 -24.09 0.27
CA GLU A 95 40.03 -22.74 -0.04
C GLU A 95 38.86 -21.80 -0.37
N LYS A 96 37.94 -22.22 -1.26
CA LYS A 96 36.73 -21.45 -1.58
C LYS A 96 35.86 -21.24 -0.34
N LYS A 97 35.70 -22.28 0.49
CA LYS A 97 34.99 -22.21 1.77
C LYS A 97 35.62 -21.16 2.69
N ASN A 98 36.94 -21.18 2.86
CA ASN A 98 37.67 -20.22 3.69
C ASN A 98 37.57 -18.79 3.14
N GLN A 99 37.64 -18.61 1.82
CA GLN A 99 37.50 -17.29 1.18
C GLN A 99 36.11 -16.67 1.41
N VAL A 100 35.03 -17.45 1.26
CA VAL A 100 33.65 -16.96 1.49
C VAL A 100 33.42 -16.63 2.97
N ILE A 101 33.91 -17.49 3.87
CA ILE A 101 33.85 -17.26 5.32
C ILE A 101 34.62 -15.98 5.67
N GLN A 102 35.84 -15.81 5.17
CA GLN A 102 36.67 -14.64 5.45
C GLN A 102 36.00 -13.35 4.96
N LYS A 103 35.47 -13.31 3.73
CA LYS A 103 34.75 -12.15 3.20
C LYS A 103 33.53 -11.77 4.05
N ARG A 104 32.73 -12.75 4.49
CA ARG A 104 31.58 -12.50 5.38
C ARG A 104 32.02 -12.05 6.76
N ALA A 105 33.02 -12.67 7.36
CA ALA A 105 33.57 -12.31 8.67
C ALA A 105 34.18 -10.90 8.68
N GLU A 106 34.84 -10.49 7.60
CA GLU A 106 35.35 -9.11 7.44
C GLU A 106 34.21 -8.08 7.38
N LEU A 107 33.15 -8.39 6.62
CA LEU A 107 31.95 -7.55 6.55
C LEU A 107 31.27 -7.44 7.92
N GLU A 108 31.07 -8.56 8.63
CA GLU A 108 30.49 -8.60 9.98
C GLU A 108 31.35 -7.82 10.98
N THR A 109 32.67 -7.99 10.95
CA THR A 109 33.58 -7.26 11.83
C THR A 109 33.50 -5.75 11.58
N LYS A 110 33.34 -5.33 10.32
CA LYS A 110 33.14 -3.91 9.96
C LYS A 110 31.81 -3.38 10.49
N LEU A 111 30.71 -4.12 10.33
CA LEU A 111 29.39 -3.75 10.87
C LEU A 111 29.41 -3.68 12.41
N GLU A 112 30.09 -4.62 13.08
CA GLU A 112 30.18 -4.65 14.55
C GLU A 112 31.00 -3.47 15.09
N ARG A 113 32.11 -3.09 14.45
CA ARG A 113 32.85 -1.86 14.81
C ARG A 113 31.96 -0.62 14.75
N ILE A 114 31.09 -0.56 13.73
CA ILE A 114 30.12 0.52 13.56
C ILE A 114 29.08 0.50 14.68
N ARG A 115 28.52 -0.66 15.02
CA ARG A 115 27.60 -0.84 16.14
C ARG A 115 28.22 -0.40 17.47
N GLN A 116 29.45 -0.80 17.74
CA GLN A 116 30.18 -0.43 18.96
C GLN A 116 30.43 1.08 19.03
N HIS A 117 30.77 1.71 17.90
CA HIS A 117 30.93 3.16 17.84
C HIS A 117 29.61 3.89 18.11
N GLU A 118 28.49 3.41 17.56
CA GLU A 118 27.16 3.96 17.84
C GLU A 118 26.73 3.77 19.31
N ARG A 119 26.95 2.58 19.90
CA ARG A 119 26.68 2.33 21.32
C ARG A 119 27.47 3.28 22.21
N LYS A 120 28.77 3.46 21.95
CA LYS A 120 29.62 4.41 22.68
C LYS A 120 29.14 5.85 22.57
N ILE A 121 28.63 6.27 21.40
CA ILE A 121 28.05 7.61 21.22
C ILE A 121 26.74 7.75 22.01
N ARG A 122 25.88 6.71 21.98
CA ARG A 122 24.61 6.70 22.71
C ARG A 122 24.82 6.72 24.22
N ASP A 123 25.71 5.88 24.75
CA ASP A 123 26.03 5.84 26.18
C ASP A 123 26.64 7.18 26.66
N ARG A 124 27.42 7.84 25.80
CA ARG A 124 27.98 9.17 26.07
C ARG A 124 26.93 10.28 25.99
N GLN A 125 25.82 10.08 25.28
CA GLN A 125 24.67 10.99 25.23
C GLN A 125 23.69 10.76 26.38
N GLU A 126 23.48 9.52 26.82
CA GLU A 126 22.59 9.17 27.94
C GLU A 126 23.25 9.41 29.32
N ASN A 127 24.57 9.20 29.45
CA ASN A 127 25.28 9.27 30.75
C ASN A 127 26.38 10.36 30.83
N GLY A 128 26.55 11.17 29.78
CA GLY A 128 27.57 12.23 29.76
C GLY A 128 27.04 13.59 30.25
N PRO A 129 27.89 14.46 30.84
CA PRO A 129 27.48 15.83 31.16
C PRO A 129 27.12 16.61 29.88
N PRO A 130 26.15 17.53 29.94
CA PRO A 130 25.64 18.23 28.76
C PRO A 130 26.75 19.03 28.06
N LEU A 131 26.97 18.75 26.78
CA LEU A 131 27.97 19.44 25.97
C LEU A 131 27.52 20.88 25.69
N ALA A 132 28.30 21.84 26.20
CA ALA A 132 28.18 23.26 25.87
C ALA A 132 28.37 23.46 24.35
N LYS A 133 27.32 23.96 23.69
CA LYS A 133 27.34 24.36 22.27
C LYS A 133 28.37 25.47 22.06
N LYS A 134 29.41 25.21 21.26
CA LYS A 134 30.10 26.28 20.53
C LYS A 134 29.16 26.81 19.45
N ARG A 135 28.66 28.02 19.67
CA ARG A 135 27.92 28.83 18.71
C ARG A 135 28.96 29.53 17.82
N LYS A 136 28.94 29.27 16.51
CA LYS A 136 29.56 30.16 15.52
C LYS A 136 28.40 30.85 14.81
N LEU A 137 28.23 32.13 15.12
CA LEU A 137 27.42 33.06 14.36
C LEU A 137 28.31 33.53 13.21
N ASP A 138 27.94 33.25 11.97
CA ASP A 138 28.34 34.07 10.84
C ASP A 138 27.08 34.78 10.35
N ASP A 139 27.13 36.10 10.48
CA ASP A 139 26.19 37.09 10.00
C ASP A 139 26.65 37.46 8.59
N ASP A 140 25.81 37.22 7.59
CA ASP A 140 25.97 37.91 6.31
C ASP A 140 24.59 38.25 5.74
N SER A 141 24.23 39.51 5.95
CA SER A 141 23.09 40.16 5.33
C SER A 141 23.51 40.72 3.98
N SER A 142 23.14 40.04 2.89
CA SER A 142 23.10 40.64 1.56
C SER A 142 21.70 40.46 0.96
N LYS A 143 21.04 41.60 0.76
CA LYS A 143 19.84 41.73 -0.04
C LYS A 143 20.27 41.64 -1.50
N ASP A 144 19.90 40.58 -2.19
CA ASP A 144 19.90 40.57 -3.65
C ASP A 144 18.54 40.09 -4.18
N ALA A 145 18.02 40.88 -5.11
CA ALA A 145 16.69 40.75 -5.67
C ALA A 145 16.60 39.51 -6.58
N ASP A 146 15.61 38.66 -6.31
CA ASP A 146 15.27 37.47 -7.10
C ASP A 146 14.81 37.86 -8.53
N ILE A 147 15.72 37.76 -9.50
CA ILE A 147 15.36 37.55 -10.90
C ILE A 147 15.49 36.04 -11.17
N LEU A 148 14.36 35.34 -11.15
CA LEU A 148 14.27 33.95 -11.61
C LEU A 148 14.39 33.94 -13.13
N ASP A 149 15.36 33.18 -13.66
CA ASP A 149 15.61 33.03 -15.08
C ASP A 149 14.55 32.12 -15.74
N ASP A 150 13.86 32.63 -16.75
CA ASP A 150 12.82 31.93 -17.51
C ASP A 150 13.36 30.70 -18.27
N GLU A 151 14.68 30.50 -18.34
CA GLU A 151 15.33 29.33 -18.97
C GLU A 151 14.97 27.98 -18.34
N GLN A 152 14.68 27.94 -17.03
CA GLN A 152 14.38 26.70 -16.32
C GLN A 152 13.08 26.02 -16.80
N PHE A 153 12.15 26.80 -17.35
CA PHE A 153 10.82 26.32 -17.74
C PHE A 153 10.69 26.02 -19.24
N ALA A 154 11.73 26.24 -20.05
CA ALA A 154 11.70 25.96 -21.48
C ALA A 154 11.76 24.44 -21.75
N LEU A 155 10.93 23.95 -22.68
CA LEU A 155 10.99 22.56 -23.16
C LEU A 155 12.27 22.34 -23.96
N ASP A 156 12.90 21.20 -23.74
CA ASP A 156 14.06 20.75 -24.52
C ASP A 156 13.57 20.22 -25.88
N ASP A 157 14.51 20.03 -26.80
CA ASP A 157 14.20 19.67 -28.18
C ASP A 157 13.79 18.20 -28.30
N TYR A 158 12.61 17.94 -28.89
CA TYR A 158 12.10 16.59 -29.13
C TYR A 158 12.26 16.19 -30.61
N GLU A 159 12.94 15.07 -30.88
CA GLU A 159 13.17 14.51 -32.22
C GLU A 159 12.50 13.13 -32.35
N SER A 160 11.52 12.99 -33.27
CA SER A 160 10.70 11.78 -33.40
C SER A 160 11.18 10.74 -34.41
N ASP A 161 12.38 10.92 -35.00
CA ASP A 161 12.75 10.25 -36.26
C ASP A 161 13.63 9.00 -36.08
N ASP A 162 13.75 8.44 -34.86
CA ASP A 162 14.68 7.34 -34.53
C ASP A 162 14.05 5.92 -34.49
N GLU A 163 12.79 5.73 -34.89
CA GLU A 163 12.08 4.43 -34.76
C GLU A 163 11.77 3.72 -36.11
N GLY A 164 12.47 4.05 -37.19
CA GLY A 164 12.06 3.64 -38.54
C GLY A 164 12.77 2.47 -39.23
N THR A 165 13.94 2.00 -38.76
CA THR A 165 14.76 1.08 -39.60
C THR A 165 15.70 0.16 -38.81
N LYS A 166 15.16 -0.83 -38.08
CA LYS A 166 15.90 -2.06 -37.75
C LYS A 166 14.98 -3.28 -37.82
N THR A 167 14.82 -3.82 -39.02
CA THR A 167 14.34 -5.18 -39.25
C THR A 167 15.45 -6.19 -38.95
N LEU A 168 15.20 -7.02 -37.94
CA LEU A 168 15.57 -8.45 -37.84
C LEU A 168 16.99 -8.86 -38.25
N THR A 169 17.93 -8.76 -37.30
CA THR A 169 18.90 -9.83 -37.06
C THR A 169 18.94 -10.10 -35.56
N ALA A 170 18.63 -11.34 -35.18
CA ALA A 170 18.62 -11.80 -33.81
C ALA A 170 20.06 -11.82 -33.25
N ASN A 171 20.31 -11.03 -32.20
CA ASN A 171 21.14 -11.43 -31.06
C ASN A 171 21.12 -10.35 -29.97
N ASN A 172 21.05 -10.82 -28.72
CA ASN A 172 21.16 -10.12 -27.44
C ASN A 172 19.96 -9.28 -27.00
N GLY A 173 19.31 -9.78 -25.95
CA GLY A 173 18.28 -9.10 -25.18
C GLY A 173 18.83 -7.86 -24.49
N ASN A 174 18.28 -6.73 -24.87
CA ASN A 174 18.21 -5.49 -24.10
C ASN A 174 17.32 -4.55 -24.91
N THR A 175 16.02 -4.69 -24.72
CA THR A 175 15.05 -3.73 -25.23
C THR A 175 14.08 -3.42 -24.12
N GLU A 176 13.71 -2.13 -24.05
CA GLU A 176 12.55 -1.59 -23.36
C GLU A 176 12.73 -1.06 -21.94
N LEU A 177 13.57 -0.01 -21.81
CA LEU A 177 13.48 0.97 -20.72
C LEU A 177 12.86 2.26 -21.28
N GLY A 178 11.55 2.45 -21.08
CA GLY A 178 10.79 3.65 -21.43
C GLY A 178 11.14 4.90 -20.61
N LEU A 179 12.43 5.21 -20.47
CA LEU A 179 12.96 6.36 -19.75
C LEU A 179 13.53 7.39 -20.75
N SER A 180 13.23 8.67 -20.55
CA SER A 180 13.74 9.73 -21.43
C SER A 180 15.26 9.76 -21.47
N LYS A 181 15.86 10.09 -22.63
CA LYS A 181 17.33 10.18 -22.84
C LYS A 181 18.02 11.04 -21.77
N GLU A 182 17.35 12.07 -21.26
CA GLU A 182 17.85 12.94 -20.17
C GLU A 182 17.84 12.26 -18.80
N THR A 183 16.84 11.42 -18.53
CA THR A 183 16.74 10.66 -17.28
C THR A 183 17.78 9.54 -17.28
N GLN A 184 18.00 8.90 -18.43
CA GLN A 184 19.10 7.95 -18.63
C GLN A 184 20.48 8.62 -18.57
N ALA A 185 20.65 9.82 -19.14
CA ALA A 185 21.88 10.59 -19.07
C ALA A 185 22.17 11.13 -17.67
N LEU A 186 21.14 11.55 -16.93
CA LEU A 186 21.25 11.94 -15.53
C LEU A 186 21.61 10.72 -14.66
N MET A 187 21.00 9.56 -14.93
CA MET A 187 21.38 8.29 -14.29
C MET A 187 22.83 7.90 -14.61
N GLN A 188 23.27 7.97 -15.86
CA GLN A 188 24.67 7.73 -16.25
C GLN A 188 25.64 8.71 -15.57
N LYS A 189 25.30 10.01 -15.51
CA LYS A 189 26.14 11.05 -14.91
C LYS A 189 26.19 10.97 -13.38
N LEU A 190 25.16 10.38 -12.76
CA LEU A 190 25.09 10.07 -11.33
C LEU A 190 25.61 8.66 -10.99
N GLY A 191 26.11 7.89 -11.96
CA GLY A 191 26.72 6.57 -11.74
C GLY A 191 25.76 5.36 -11.75
N TYR A 192 24.55 5.52 -12.29
CA TYR A 192 23.45 4.53 -12.27
C TYR A 192 23.05 4.03 -13.68
N GLY A 193 23.93 4.11 -14.68
CA GLY A 193 23.67 3.60 -16.02
C GLY A 193 24.04 2.12 -16.17
N ILE A 194 23.15 1.30 -16.74
CA ILE A 194 23.31 -0.15 -17.00
C ILE A 194 24.37 -0.48 -18.09
N SER A 195 25.09 0.50 -18.62
CA SER A 195 26.03 0.30 -19.74
C SER A 195 27.43 0.86 -19.52
N VAL A 196 27.94 0.80 -18.28
CA VAL A 196 29.36 0.63 -17.99
C VAL A 196 29.42 -0.19 -16.71
N LEU A 197 29.40 -1.52 -16.84
CA LEU A 197 29.96 -2.39 -15.80
C LEU A 197 31.41 -1.93 -15.56
N PRO A 198 31.85 -1.74 -14.31
CA PRO A 198 33.28 -1.71 -14.01
C PRO A 198 33.92 -2.97 -14.59
N LYS A 199 35.17 -2.87 -15.04
CA LYS A 199 35.99 -4.07 -15.25
C LYS A 199 35.93 -4.91 -13.96
N ALA A 200 35.76 -6.21 -14.12
CA ALA A 200 35.30 -7.18 -13.13
C ALA A 200 36.23 -7.45 -11.92
N GLU A 201 36.87 -6.43 -11.34
CA GLU A 201 37.86 -6.63 -10.27
C GLU A 201 37.65 -5.78 -9.00
N ASP A 202 36.68 -4.85 -8.94
CA ASP A 202 36.40 -4.06 -7.73
C ASP A 202 35.01 -4.35 -7.14
N MET A 203 34.93 -5.36 -6.28
CA MET A 203 33.95 -5.52 -5.17
C MET A 203 32.47 -5.10 -5.38
N GLU A 204 31.81 -5.47 -6.48
CA GLU A 204 30.34 -5.36 -6.54
C GLU A 204 29.70 -6.48 -5.72
N ALA A 205 28.97 -6.12 -4.65
CA ALA A 205 28.16 -7.08 -3.90
C ALA A 205 27.14 -7.76 -4.84
N GLU A 206 27.21 -9.08 -4.96
CA GLU A 206 26.25 -9.89 -5.70
C GLU A 206 24.82 -9.63 -5.18
N ASP A 207 23.85 -9.62 -6.09
CA ASP A 207 22.44 -9.37 -5.75
C ASP A 207 21.86 -10.60 -5.01
N GLU A 208 22.06 -10.66 -3.69
CA GLU A 208 21.62 -11.80 -2.87
C GLU A 208 20.10 -12.00 -2.96
N LEU A 209 19.59 -13.22 -2.76
CA LEU A 209 18.14 -13.45 -2.67
C LEU A 209 17.53 -12.67 -1.51
N LYS A 210 16.44 -11.94 -1.77
CA LYS A 210 15.77 -11.05 -0.80
C LYS A 210 14.30 -11.35 -0.63
N ILE A 211 13.77 -10.88 0.49
CA ILE A 211 12.34 -10.83 0.78
C ILE A 211 11.86 -9.38 0.67
N TYR A 212 10.98 -9.11 -0.28
CA TYR A 212 10.23 -7.87 -0.35
C TYR A 212 8.97 -7.99 0.50
N PHE A 213 8.92 -7.29 1.62
CA PHE A 213 7.74 -7.24 2.49
C PHE A 213 6.93 -5.97 2.23
N CYS A 214 5.68 -6.15 1.83
CA CYS A 214 4.81 -5.09 1.37
C CYS A 214 3.56 -4.98 2.23
N SER A 215 3.19 -3.75 2.62
CA SER A 215 1.98 -3.50 3.41
C SER A 215 1.27 -2.22 2.96
N ARG A 216 0.01 -2.06 3.36
CA ARG A 216 -0.87 -0.98 2.88
C ARG A 216 -0.44 0.38 3.42
N THR A 217 -0.07 0.48 4.70
CA THR A 217 0.26 1.76 5.35
C THR A 217 1.68 1.80 5.91
N HIS A 218 2.20 3.02 6.07
CA HIS A 218 3.49 3.24 6.72
C HIS A 218 3.48 2.78 8.19
N SER A 219 2.38 3.00 8.91
CA SER A 219 2.26 2.56 10.31
C SER A 219 2.34 1.04 10.48
N GLN A 220 1.78 0.27 9.53
CA GLN A 220 1.89 -1.19 9.51
C GLN A 220 3.34 -1.64 9.28
N LEU A 221 4.06 -0.96 8.36
CA LEU A 221 5.48 -1.23 8.15
C LEU A 221 6.31 -0.92 9.40
N SER A 222 6.08 0.23 10.05
CA SER A 222 6.74 0.55 11.33
C SER A 222 6.46 -0.48 12.42
N GLN A 223 5.22 -1.00 12.51
CA GLN A 223 4.89 -2.09 13.43
C GLN A 223 5.68 -3.36 13.09
N PHE A 224 5.71 -3.75 11.82
CA PHE A 224 6.45 -4.91 11.36
C PHE A 224 7.96 -4.80 11.65
N VAL A 225 8.56 -3.63 11.44
CA VAL A 225 9.98 -3.38 11.78
C VAL A 225 10.25 -3.58 13.27
N ASN A 226 9.31 -3.18 14.14
CA ASN A 226 9.43 -3.43 15.57
C ASN A 226 9.25 -4.90 15.96
N GLU A 227 8.44 -5.65 15.22
CA GLU A 227 8.30 -7.10 15.38
C GLU A 227 9.57 -7.84 14.90
N LEU A 228 10.17 -7.42 13.77
CA LEU A 228 11.43 -7.96 13.26
C LEU A 228 12.58 -7.83 14.26
N ARG A 229 12.66 -6.70 15.00
CA ARG A 229 13.67 -6.48 16.05
C ARG A 229 13.65 -7.52 17.18
N ARG A 230 12.57 -8.30 17.31
CA ARG A 230 12.40 -9.31 18.36
C ARG A 230 12.83 -10.71 17.91
N ILE A 231 12.97 -10.94 16.61
CA ILE A 231 13.33 -12.24 16.05
C ILE A 231 14.85 -12.40 16.18
N ASP A 232 15.27 -13.47 16.84
CA ASP A 232 16.68 -13.84 16.96
C ASP A 232 16.95 -15.09 16.10
N LEU A 233 17.71 -14.92 15.03
CA LEU A 233 17.98 -15.96 14.05
C LEU A 233 19.44 -16.44 14.19
N PRO A 234 19.70 -17.74 13.99
CA PRO A 234 21.07 -18.22 13.89
C PRO A 234 21.74 -17.70 12.61
N ALA A 235 23.07 -17.74 12.61
CA ALA A 235 23.84 -17.44 11.42
C ALA A 235 23.48 -18.41 10.27
N ALA A 236 23.47 -17.91 9.04
CA ALA A 236 23.13 -18.72 7.87
C ALA A 236 24.11 -19.90 7.70
N ILE A 237 25.41 -19.66 7.98
CA ILE A 237 26.47 -20.65 7.82
C ILE A 237 26.95 -21.18 9.20
N PRO A 238 26.93 -22.51 9.44
CA PRO A 238 27.36 -23.11 10.71
C PRO A 238 28.82 -22.81 11.10
N ALA A 239 29.73 -22.69 10.13
CA ALA A 239 31.14 -22.38 10.38
C ALA A 239 31.33 -20.97 10.96
N ILE A 240 30.53 -19.99 10.52
CA ILE A 240 30.49 -18.64 11.09
C ILE A 240 29.90 -18.70 12.49
N GLN A 241 28.91 -19.57 12.74
CA GLN A 241 28.35 -19.76 14.07
C GLN A 241 29.37 -20.34 15.07
N GLU A 242 30.27 -21.21 14.64
CA GLU A 242 31.39 -21.71 15.45
C GLU A 242 32.46 -20.64 15.71
N GLU A 243 32.75 -19.75 14.75
CA GLU A 243 33.63 -18.59 14.98
C GLU A 243 32.99 -17.52 15.88
N ILE A 244 31.68 -17.27 15.72
CA ILE A 244 30.86 -16.42 16.58
C ILE A 244 30.83 -16.96 18.01
N LYS A 245 30.66 -18.28 18.20
CA LYS A 245 30.74 -18.91 19.54
C LYS A 245 32.10 -18.70 20.20
N LYS A 246 33.20 -18.61 19.43
CA LYS A 246 34.55 -18.31 19.93
C LYS A 246 34.75 -16.83 20.28
N LYS A 247 33.91 -15.91 19.78
CA LYS A 247 33.95 -14.47 20.07
C LYS A 247 32.54 -13.95 20.42
N PRO A 248 32.16 -13.87 21.70
CA PRO A 248 30.79 -13.55 22.15
C PRO A 248 30.28 -12.14 21.76
N THR A 249 31.07 -11.34 21.05
CA THR A 249 30.73 -10.00 20.57
C THR A 249 30.31 -9.95 19.09
N LEU A 250 30.40 -11.04 18.33
CA LEU A 250 29.98 -11.08 16.92
C LEU A 250 28.60 -11.75 16.80
N SER A 251 27.68 -11.12 16.06
CA SER A 251 26.38 -11.70 15.69
C SER A 251 26.00 -11.31 14.26
N GLU A 252 25.55 -12.31 13.47
CA GLU A 252 24.96 -12.10 12.15
C GLU A 252 23.53 -11.55 12.33
N GLU A 253 23.40 -10.24 12.53
CA GLU A 253 22.06 -9.63 12.57
C GLU A 253 21.45 -9.51 11.17
N LEU A 254 20.12 -9.56 11.12
CA LEU A 254 19.32 -9.40 9.92
C LEU A 254 19.57 -8.05 9.23
N LYS A 255 19.94 -8.10 7.93
CA LYS A 255 20.15 -6.89 7.11
C LYS A 255 18.82 -6.40 6.55
N HIS A 256 18.20 -5.43 7.25
CA HIS A 256 16.91 -4.85 6.87
C HIS A 256 17.04 -3.46 6.26
N LEU A 257 16.19 -3.14 5.28
CA LEU A 257 16.07 -1.80 4.69
C LEU A 257 14.60 -1.36 4.55
N SER A 258 14.30 -0.16 5.03
CA SER A 258 13.00 0.49 4.81
C SER A 258 13.04 1.44 3.61
N LEU A 259 12.20 1.20 2.62
CA LEU A 259 12.00 2.11 1.48
C LEU A 259 10.75 2.96 1.67
N GLY A 260 10.81 4.20 1.20
CA GLY A 260 9.61 4.99 1.07
C GLY A 260 9.79 6.25 0.24
N SER A 261 8.79 7.13 0.35
CA SER A 261 8.65 8.27 -0.53
C SER A 261 9.62 9.41 -0.19
N ARG A 262 9.83 10.32 -1.14
CA ARG A 262 10.63 11.54 -0.90
C ARG A 262 10.08 12.38 0.25
N LYS A 263 8.76 12.42 0.47
CA LYS A 263 8.17 13.17 1.60
C LYS A 263 8.60 12.64 2.96
N ASN A 264 8.79 11.32 3.07
CA ASN A 264 9.15 10.69 4.33
C ASN A 264 10.67 10.79 4.59
N LEU A 265 11.49 10.68 3.54
CA LEU A 265 12.95 10.59 3.64
C LEU A 265 13.69 11.92 3.38
N CYS A 266 13.00 12.99 2.96
CA CYS A 266 13.66 14.26 2.66
C CYS A 266 14.05 15.01 3.94
N ILE A 267 15.34 15.33 4.05
CA ILE A 267 15.92 16.07 5.18
C ILE A 267 16.10 17.57 4.90
N ASN A 268 15.87 18.02 3.66
CA ASN A 268 15.98 19.42 3.28
C ASN A 268 14.71 20.19 3.70
N ALA A 269 14.82 21.08 4.69
CA ALA A 269 13.70 21.83 5.26
C ALA A 269 12.89 22.64 4.22
N LYS A 270 13.53 23.12 3.15
CA LYS A 270 12.86 23.88 2.07
C LYS A 270 11.95 22.98 1.21
N VAL A 271 12.22 21.68 1.19
CA VAL A 271 11.47 20.69 0.40
C VAL A 271 10.50 19.93 1.31
N SER A 272 10.93 19.51 2.50
CA SER A 272 10.12 18.72 3.43
C SER A 272 8.93 19.49 4.03
N SER A 273 9.00 20.83 4.05
CA SER A 273 7.90 21.68 4.54
C SER A 273 6.73 21.80 3.55
N LEU A 274 6.87 21.29 2.32
CA LEU A 274 5.80 21.28 1.33
C LEU A 274 4.71 20.28 1.69
N LYS A 275 3.45 20.71 1.66
CA LYS A 275 2.30 19.88 2.08
C LYS A 275 2.00 18.72 1.12
N SER A 276 2.20 18.93 -0.18
CA SER A 276 1.86 17.98 -1.24
C SER A 276 3.04 17.07 -1.61
N MET A 277 2.76 15.77 -1.79
CA MET A 277 3.73 14.75 -2.26
C MET A 277 4.39 15.14 -3.58
N THR A 278 3.61 15.67 -4.52
CA THR A 278 4.11 16.01 -5.85
C THR A 278 4.97 17.25 -5.81
N ALA A 279 4.59 18.27 -5.03
CA ALA A 279 5.41 19.46 -4.83
C ALA A 279 6.79 19.11 -4.25
N VAL A 280 6.84 18.15 -3.30
CA VAL A 280 8.10 17.60 -2.79
C VAL A 280 8.92 16.95 -3.90
N ASN A 281 8.30 16.12 -4.75
CA ASN A 281 8.98 15.46 -5.86
C ASN A 281 9.53 16.46 -6.88
N GLU A 282 8.73 17.43 -7.31
CA GLU A 282 9.10 18.44 -8.29
C GLU A 282 10.22 19.33 -7.78
N ARG A 283 10.08 19.86 -6.56
CA ARG A 283 11.11 20.70 -5.97
C ARG A 283 12.41 19.94 -5.76
N CYS A 284 12.34 18.68 -5.33
CA CYS A 284 13.51 17.84 -5.18
C CYS A 284 14.24 17.62 -6.52
N LEU A 285 13.49 17.37 -7.59
CA LEU A 285 14.06 17.17 -8.93
C LEU A 285 14.56 18.49 -9.54
N GLU A 286 13.94 19.64 -9.27
CA GLU A 286 14.41 20.96 -9.73
C GLU A 286 15.80 21.27 -9.17
N LEU A 287 15.99 21.01 -7.87
CA LEU A 287 17.27 21.19 -7.19
C LEU A 287 18.37 20.24 -7.71
N GLN A 288 18.02 19.26 -8.53
CA GLN A 288 18.96 18.32 -9.17
C GLN A 288 19.18 18.61 -10.65
N ASP A 289 18.42 19.54 -11.25
CA ASP A 289 18.53 19.86 -12.67
C ASP A 289 19.94 20.35 -13.02
N ALA A 290 20.41 19.98 -14.22
CA ALA A 290 21.70 20.41 -14.75
C ALA A 290 21.76 21.94 -14.93
N LYS A 291 20.62 22.57 -15.22
CA LYS A 291 20.48 24.03 -15.40
C LYS A 291 20.53 24.81 -14.10
N THR A 292 20.39 24.15 -12.95
CA THR A 292 20.40 24.81 -11.63
C THR A 292 21.83 25.17 -11.20
N PRO A 293 22.12 26.43 -10.82
CA PRO A 293 23.43 26.84 -10.31
C PRO A 293 23.89 25.97 -9.13
N LYS A 294 25.20 25.68 -9.04
CA LYS A 294 25.76 24.79 -8.00
C LYS A 294 25.37 25.21 -6.58
N GLU A 295 25.28 26.51 -6.31
CA GLU A 295 24.89 27.10 -5.01
C GLU A 295 23.42 26.83 -4.64
N LYS A 296 22.56 26.62 -5.64
CA LYS A 296 21.12 26.35 -5.47
C LYS A 296 20.81 24.85 -5.49
N LYS A 297 21.79 23.97 -5.71
CA LYS A 297 21.59 22.52 -5.69
C LYS A 297 21.35 22.01 -4.27
N CYS A 298 20.69 20.86 -4.16
CA CYS A 298 20.49 20.23 -2.87
C CYS A 298 21.83 19.72 -2.31
N PRO A 299 22.27 20.18 -1.12
CA PRO A 299 23.59 19.84 -0.58
C PRO A 299 23.70 18.37 -0.14
N PHE A 300 22.57 17.71 0.08
CA PHE A 300 22.51 16.35 0.61
C PHE A 300 22.56 15.26 -0.46
N VAL A 301 22.39 15.61 -1.75
CA VAL A 301 22.34 14.59 -2.82
C VAL A 301 23.72 13.91 -2.95
N PRO A 302 23.78 12.57 -3.09
CA PRO A 302 25.02 11.86 -3.33
C PRO A 302 25.77 12.39 -4.56
N ASN A 303 27.04 12.75 -4.35
CA ASN A 303 27.98 13.20 -5.38
C ASN A 303 29.28 12.39 -5.26
N LYS A 304 30.16 12.42 -6.27
CA LYS A 304 31.47 11.72 -6.25
C LYS A 304 32.34 12.08 -5.03
N GLU A 305 32.20 13.29 -4.49
CA GLU A 305 32.93 13.75 -3.30
C GLU A 305 32.41 13.13 -1.99
N ASN A 306 31.14 12.68 -1.96
CA ASN A 306 30.45 12.17 -0.77
C ASN A 306 30.25 10.65 -0.79
N GLU A 307 30.95 9.94 -1.67
CA GLU A 307 30.82 8.49 -1.84
C GLU A 307 31.16 7.72 -0.55
N GLY A 308 32.19 8.16 0.18
CA GLY A 308 32.51 7.62 1.51
C GLY A 308 31.34 7.74 2.51
N SER A 309 30.68 8.90 2.55
CA SER A 309 29.53 9.13 3.43
C SER A 309 28.29 8.31 3.03
N VAL A 310 28.14 7.98 1.74
CA VAL A 310 27.09 7.09 1.24
C VAL A 310 27.36 5.64 1.64
N LEU A 311 28.62 5.20 1.53
CA LEU A 311 29.06 3.90 2.04
C LEU A 311 28.89 3.80 3.56
N ASP A 312 29.24 4.84 4.29
CA ASP A 312 28.99 4.91 5.73
C ASP A 312 27.49 4.82 6.03
N PHE A 313 26.66 5.58 5.31
CA PHE A 313 25.20 5.47 5.44
C PHE A 313 24.71 4.05 5.19
N GLN A 314 25.19 3.38 4.13
CA GLN A 314 24.85 2.01 3.82
C GLN A 314 25.21 1.06 4.96
N HIS A 315 26.45 1.13 5.48
CA HIS A 315 26.85 0.28 6.60
C HIS A 315 26.03 0.57 7.86
N HIS A 316 25.79 1.83 8.20
CA HIS A 316 24.97 2.22 9.35
C HIS A 316 23.50 1.81 9.21
N ALA A 317 22.98 1.81 7.98
CA ALA A 317 21.60 1.41 7.67
C ALA A 317 21.44 -0.10 7.82
N LEU A 318 22.40 -0.89 7.34
CA LEU A 318 22.35 -2.36 7.39
C LEU A 318 22.82 -2.94 8.73
N ALA A 319 23.59 -2.17 9.51
CA ALA A 319 24.09 -2.60 10.82
C ALA A 319 22.98 -2.82 11.85
N LYS A 320 21.83 -2.15 11.73
CA LYS A 320 20.72 -2.28 12.68
C LYS A 320 19.40 -2.15 11.93
N ILE A 321 18.39 -2.90 12.38
CA ILE A 321 17.01 -2.77 11.90
C ILE A 321 16.46 -1.36 12.20
N ARG A 322 16.27 -0.55 11.15
CA ARG A 322 15.82 0.85 11.21
C ARG A 322 14.51 1.03 10.47
N ASP A 323 13.58 1.76 11.08
CA ASP A 323 12.38 2.21 10.37
C ASP A 323 12.68 3.40 9.44
N ILE A 324 11.68 3.94 8.75
CA ILE A 324 11.89 5.05 7.84
C ILE A 324 12.37 6.33 8.55
N GLU A 325 11.92 6.55 9.78
CA GLU A 325 12.17 7.78 10.52
C GLU A 325 13.61 7.77 11.04
N ASP A 326 14.05 6.61 11.52
CA ASP A 326 15.42 6.29 11.89
C ASP A 326 16.40 6.56 10.72
N LEU A 327 16.03 6.18 9.49
CA LEU A 327 16.83 6.47 8.28
C LEU A 327 16.90 7.97 7.97
N GLY A 328 15.80 8.70 8.20
CA GLY A 328 15.77 10.16 8.10
C GLY A 328 16.71 10.84 9.09
N VAL A 329 16.74 10.37 10.34
CA VAL A 329 17.67 10.85 11.39
C VAL A 329 19.11 10.51 11.03
N LEU A 330 19.36 9.30 10.52
CA LEU A 330 20.70 8.87 10.09
C LEU A 330 21.25 9.77 8.97
N GLY A 331 20.45 10.09 7.95
CA GLY A 331 20.91 10.99 6.89
C GLY A 331 21.15 12.42 7.36
N LYS A 332 20.40 12.91 8.35
CA LYS A 332 20.71 14.21 9.01
C LYS A 332 22.07 14.18 9.72
N LYS A 333 22.38 13.07 10.41
CA LYS A 333 23.65 12.90 11.13
C LYS A 333 24.85 12.84 10.18
N LEU A 334 24.71 12.12 9.06
CA LEU A 334 25.77 11.94 8.06
C LEU A 334 25.77 13.04 6.97
N SER A 335 24.82 13.97 7.00
CA SER A 335 24.61 15.00 5.97
C SER A 335 24.45 14.46 4.55
N VAL A 336 23.80 13.29 4.42
CA VAL A 336 23.51 12.63 3.14
C VAL A 336 22.01 12.42 2.99
N CYS A 337 21.50 12.53 1.77
CA CYS A 337 20.10 12.34 1.43
C CYS A 337 19.70 10.86 1.59
N PRO A 338 18.85 10.51 2.58
CA PRO A 338 18.43 9.13 2.80
C PRO A 338 17.74 8.51 1.58
N TYR A 339 16.96 9.30 0.84
CA TYR A 339 16.20 8.80 -0.32
C TYR A 339 17.08 8.22 -1.44
N TYR A 340 18.26 8.79 -1.67
CA TYR A 340 19.19 8.27 -2.68
C TYR A 340 20.21 7.30 -2.07
N ALA A 341 20.65 7.54 -0.83
CA ALA A 341 21.62 6.69 -0.15
C ALA A 341 21.08 5.29 0.22
N THR A 342 19.77 5.12 0.27
CA THR A 342 19.14 3.80 0.47
C THR A 342 19.22 2.89 -0.76
N ARG A 343 19.39 3.42 -1.98
CA ARG A 343 19.36 2.60 -3.21
C ARG A 343 20.53 1.62 -3.32
N PRO A 344 21.79 2.01 -3.09
CA PRO A 344 22.90 1.05 -3.08
C PRO A 344 22.78 0.04 -1.93
N ALA A 345 22.08 0.40 -0.84
CA ALA A 345 21.83 -0.49 0.29
C ALA A 345 20.78 -1.59 -0.02
N VAL A 346 20.05 -1.50 -1.14
CA VAL A 346 19.10 -2.55 -1.55
C VAL A 346 19.83 -3.85 -1.83
N LYS A 347 20.86 -3.85 -2.70
CA LYS A 347 21.59 -5.07 -3.13
C LYS A 347 22.11 -5.97 -1.99
N PRO A 348 22.73 -5.46 -0.91
CA PRO A 348 23.20 -6.30 0.20
C PRO A 348 22.13 -6.58 1.28
N SER A 349 20.89 -6.10 1.13
CA SER A 349 19.83 -6.32 2.12
C SER A 349 19.16 -7.70 1.97
N GLU A 350 18.73 -8.29 3.08
CA GLU A 350 18.03 -9.58 3.10
C GLU A 350 16.50 -9.38 3.08
N ILE A 351 16.03 -8.32 3.73
CA ILE A 351 14.62 -7.96 3.77
C ILE A 351 14.42 -6.47 3.49
N VAL A 352 13.56 -6.19 2.52
CA VAL A 352 13.22 -4.83 2.09
C VAL A 352 11.74 -4.58 2.36
N THR A 353 11.44 -3.61 3.22
CA THR A 353 10.06 -3.23 3.52
C THR A 353 9.64 -2.03 2.67
N LEU A 354 8.51 -2.14 1.95
CA LEU A 354 8.00 -1.07 1.10
C LEU A 354 6.45 -0.99 1.08
N PRO A 355 5.84 0.18 0.79
CA PRO A 355 4.39 0.31 0.67
C PRO A 355 3.86 -0.14 -0.70
N TYR A 356 2.57 -0.47 -0.78
CA TYR A 356 1.89 -0.93 -2.00
C TYR A 356 2.23 -0.14 -3.28
N PRO A 357 2.21 1.21 -3.29
CA PRO A 357 2.49 1.95 -4.53
C PRO A 357 3.90 1.74 -5.08
N LEU A 358 4.90 1.49 -4.23
CA LEU A 358 6.27 1.26 -4.68
C LEU A 358 6.47 -0.15 -5.27
N LEU A 359 5.64 -1.12 -4.88
CA LEU A 359 5.67 -2.47 -5.43
C LEU A 359 4.85 -2.56 -6.73
N LEU A 360 3.61 -2.05 -6.69
CA LEU A 360 2.62 -2.25 -7.75
C LEU A 360 2.87 -1.36 -8.97
N GLN A 361 3.47 -0.19 -8.80
CA GLN A 361 3.82 0.67 -9.94
C GLN A 361 5.18 0.28 -10.50
N LYS A 362 5.19 -0.24 -11.74
CA LYS A 362 6.42 -0.61 -12.46
C LYS A 362 7.43 0.55 -12.55
N THR A 363 6.95 1.75 -12.89
CA THR A 363 7.79 2.96 -12.95
C THR A 363 8.44 3.30 -11.61
N ALA A 364 7.79 3.00 -10.48
CA ALA A 364 8.36 3.20 -9.16
C ALA A 364 9.44 2.16 -8.81
N ARG A 365 9.21 0.89 -9.18
CA ARG A 365 10.21 -0.20 -9.04
C ARG A 365 11.47 0.11 -9.85
N GLU A 366 11.31 0.46 -11.12
CA GLU A 366 12.40 0.83 -12.02
C GLU A 366 13.17 2.05 -11.49
N ALA A 367 12.45 3.09 -11.05
CA ALA A 367 13.07 4.29 -10.50
C ALA A 367 13.89 4.04 -9.23
N LEU A 368 13.59 2.97 -8.49
CA LEU A 368 14.32 2.54 -7.29
C LEU A 368 15.38 1.45 -7.59
N GLY A 369 15.42 0.93 -8.83
CA GLY A 369 16.31 -0.16 -9.21
C GLY A 369 15.93 -1.50 -8.56
N LEU A 370 14.64 -1.73 -8.29
CA LEU A 370 14.16 -2.97 -7.68
C LEU A 370 13.96 -4.04 -8.75
N SER A 371 14.81 -5.07 -8.75
CA SER A 371 14.57 -6.32 -9.45
C SER A 371 13.67 -7.20 -8.58
N LEU A 372 12.65 -7.85 -9.15
CA LEU A 372 11.88 -8.91 -8.48
C LEU A 372 12.33 -10.31 -8.91
N LYS A 373 13.24 -10.41 -9.90
CA LYS A 373 13.64 -11.67 -10.52
C LYS A 373 14.24 -12.62 -9.48
N ASN A 374 13.63 -13.80 -9.32
CA ASN A 374 14.07 -14.84 -8.38
C ASN A 374 14.06 -14.40 -6.89
N HIS A 375 13.31 -13.37 -6.53
CA HIS A 375 13.13 -12.92 -5.15
C HIS A 375 11.74 -13.28 -4.60
N ILE A 376 11.56 -13.18 -3.28
CA ILE A 376 10.29 -13.48 -2.62
C ILE A 376 9.52 -12.19 -2.41
N VAL A 377 8.24 -12.19 -2.74
CA VAL A 377 7.34 -11.05 -2.52
C VAL A 377 6.26 -11.45 -1.52
N ILE A 378 6.21 -10.79 -0.37
CA ILE A 378 5.19 -10.97 0.67
C ILE A 378 4.32 -9.72 0.71
N ILE A 379 3.02 -9.88 0.51
CA ILE A 379 2.02 -8.80 0.61
C ILE A 379 1.13 -9.09 1.82
N ASP A 380 1.31 -8.29 2.87
CA ASP A 380 0.46 -8.33 4.07
C ASP A 380 -0.74 -7.38 3.92
N GLU A 381 -1.89 -7.78 4.48
CA GLU A 381 -3.19 -7.12 4.31
C GLU A 381 -3.70 -7.15 2.86
N ALA A 382 -3.45 -8.27 2.18
CA ALA A 382 -3.78 -8.50 0.77
C ALA A 382 -5.29 -8.53 0.46
N HIS A 383 -6.17 -8.42 1.46
CA HIS A 383 -7.61 -8.28 1.24
C HIS A 383 -7.99 -7.01 0.48
N ASN A 384 -7.16 -5.97 0.54
CA ASN A 384 -7.34 -4.74 -0.23
C ASN A 384 -6.50 -4.70 -1.51
N LEU A 385 -5.79 -5.77 -1.87
CA LEU A 385 -4.83 -5.74 -2.99
C LEU A 385 -5.50 -5.40 -4.31
N MET A 386 -6.63 -6.06 -4.62
CA MET A 386 -7.38 -5.82 -5.85
C MET A 386 -7.88 -4.37 -5.94
N ASP A 387 -8.46 -3.85 -4.85
CA ASP A 387 -8.93 -2.47 -4.77
C ASP A 387 -7.77 -1.46 -4.86
N ALA A 388 -6.59 -1.80 -4.30
CA ALA A 388 -5.40 -0.97 -4.40
C ALA A 388 -4.86 -0.91 -5.83
N ILE A 389 -4.79 -2.04 -6.55
CA ILE A 389 -4.40 -2.08 -7.96
C ILE A 389 -5.39 -1.25 -8.79
N SER A 390 -6.68 -1.53 -8.66
CA SER A 390 -7.72 -0.76 -9.35
C SER A 390 -7.65 0.74 -9.02
N GLY A 391 -7.41 1.10 -7.75
CA GLY A 391 -7.30 2.49 -7.31
C GLY A 391 -6.07 3.22 -7.86
N ILE A 392 -4.93 2.55 -8.01
CA ILE A 392 -3.70 3.11 -8.60
C ILE A 392 -3.91 3.47 -10.08
N HIS A 393 -4.68 2.65 -10.81
CA HIS A 393 -4.93 2.81 -12.25
C HIS A 393 -6.27 3.50 -12.56
N THR A 394 -7.04 3.91 -11.54
CA THR A 394 -8.28 4.69 -11.69
C THR A 394 -7.93 6.17 -11.72
N VAL A 395 -8.43 6.88 -12.72
CA VAL A 395 -8.20 8.33 -12.89
C VAL A 395 -9.53 9.05 -13.01
N GLU A 396 -9.71 10.13 -12.26
CA GLU A 396 -10.90 10.99 -12.29
C GLU A 396 -10.48 12.43 -12.57
N VAL A 397 -11.12 13.05 -13.58
CA VAL A 397 -10.85 14.44 -13.98
C VAL A 397 -12.16 15.21 -14.16
N SER A 398 -12.29 16.37 -13.54
CA SER A 398 -13.46 17.25 -13.66
C SER A 398 -13.37 18.23 -14.84
N LEU A 399 -14.50 18.75 -15.30
CA LEU A 399 -14.57 19.77 -16.35
C LEU A 399 -13.81 21.04 -15.94
N GLN A 400 -13.90 21.44 -14.67
CA GLN A 400 -13.10 22.55 -14.13
C GLN A 400 -11.60 22.31 -14.29
N GLN A 401 -11.13 21.08 -14.07
CA GLN A 401 -9.74 20.71 -14.30
C GLN A 401 -9.38 20.82 -15.79
N PHE A 402 -10.19 20.32 -16.71
CA PHE A 402 -9.91 20.50 -18.15
C PHE A 402 -9.79 21.98 -18.56
N HIS A 403 -10.68 22.84 -18.06
CA HIS A 403 -10.61 24.28 -18.33
C HIS A 403 -9.35 24.94 -17.74
N LEU A 404 -8.97 24.56 -16.51
CA LEU A 404 -7.77 25.08 -15.86
C LEU A 404 -6.50 24.65 -16.61
N ALA A 405 -6.37 23.38 -17.00
CA ALA A 405 -5.22 22.91 -17.78
C ALA A 405 -5.13 23.58 -19.14
N ARG A 406 -6.25 23.80 -19.82
CA ARG A 406 -6.26 24.55 -21.08
C ARG A 406 -5.76 25.97 -20.90
N ALA A 407 -6.20 26.66 -19.84
CA ALA A 407 -5.73 28.00 -19.51
C ALA A 407 -4.21 28.00 -19.23
N GLN A 408 -3.73 27.08 -18.40
CA GLN A 408 -2.31 26.93 -18.06
C GLN A 408 -1.43 26.67 -19.30
N LEU A 409 -1.84 25.76 -20.20
CA LEU A 409 -1.13 25.50 -21.45
C LEU A 409 -1.15 26.70 -22.39
N THR A 410 -2.25 27.46 -22.43
CA THR A 410 -2.36 28.65 -23.28
C THR A 410 -1.42 29.75 -22.80
N THR A 411 -1.38 30.03 -21.49
CA THR A 411 -0.45 30.99 -20.89
C THR A 411 1.00 30.59 -21.17
N TYR A 412 1.34 29.31 -20.99
CA TYR A 412 2.67 28.79 -21.30
C TYR A 412 3.02 28.95 -22.79
N LEU A 413 2.11 28.58 -23.69
CA LEU A 413 2.31 28.74 -25.14
C LEU A 413 2.49 30.19 -25.55
N GLN A 414 1.74 31.13 -24.95
CA GLN A 414 1.87 32.56 -25.24
C GLN A 414 3.25 33.09 -24.81
N ARG A 415 3.73 32.71 -23.62
CA ARG A 415 5.03 33.14 -23.10
C ARG A 415 6.20 32.54 -23.87
N PHE A 416 6.16 31.23 -24.12
CA PHE A 416 7.27 30.49 -24.73
C PHE A 416 7.14 30.34 -26.26
N ARG A 417 6.16 31.04 -26.88
CA ARG A 417 5.86 30.92 -28.30
C ARG A 417 7.11 31.04 -29.16
N ASN A 418 7.97 32.03 -28.92
CA ASN A 418 9.14 32.27 -29.75
C ASN A 418 10.35 31.38 -29.41
N ARG A 419 10.34 30.73 -28.24
CA ARG A 419 11.45 29.90 -27.74
C ARG A 419 11.27 28.40 -28.06
N LEU A 420 10.03 27.93 -28.22
CA LEU A 420 9.75 26.53 -28.54
C LEU A 420 10.02 26.22 -30.01
N LYS A 421 10.66 25.09 -30.33
CA LYS A 421 10.75 24.57 -31.71
C LYS A 421 9.38 24.23 -32.29
N GLY A 422 9.27 24.24 -33.62
CA GLY A 422 8.03 23.94 -34.35
C GLY A 422 7.37 22.62 -33.96
N LYS A 423 8.15 21.54 -33.77
CA LYS A 423 7.65 20.21 -33.36
C LYS A 423 7.00 20.24 -31.96
N ASN A 424 7.65 20.86 -30.96
CA ASN A 424 7.08 21.03 -29.61
C ASN A 424 5.76 21.81 -29.65
N ARG A 425 5.67 22.88 -30.46
CA ARG A 425 4.42 23.64 -30.62
C ARG A 425 3.29 22.79 -31.19
N VAL A 426 3.59 21.90 -32.14
CA VAL A 426 2.58 20.98 -32.73
C VAL A 426 2.04 20.04 -31.66
N TYR A 427 2.90 19.38 -30.89
CA TYR A 427 2.45 18.45 -29.84
C TYR A 427 1.65 19.15 -28.74
N ILE A 428 2.09 20.31 -28.25
CA ILE A 428 1.32 21.05 -27.24
C ILE A 428 -0.03 21.51 -27.82
N THR A 429 -0.08 21.90 -29.10
CA THR A 429 -1.34 22.24 -29.77
C THR A 429 -2.25 21.02 -29.91
N GLN A 430 -1.70 19.82 -30.16
CA GLN A 430 -2.45 18.56 -30.16
C GLN A 430 -3.05 18.27 -28.77
N VAL A 431 -2.29 18.49 -27.68
CA VAL A 431 -2.80 18.38 -26.31
C VAL A 431 -3.98 19.33 -26.10
N VAL A 432 -3.85 20.62 -26.48
CA VAL A 432 -4.93 21.60 -26.33
C VAL A 432 -6.17 21.21 -27.13
N ARG A 433 -6.02 20.68 -28.36
CA ARG A 433 -7.15 20.19 -29.17
C ARG A 433 -7.88 19.03 -28.50
N LEU A 434 -7.12 18.09 -27.93
CA LEU A 434 -7.67 16.94 -27.19
C LEU A 434 -8.45 17.41 -25.95
N LEU A 435 -7.90 18.36 -25.19
CA LEU A 435 -8.58 18.99 -24.05
C LEU A 435 -9.89 19.66 -24.46
N ASP A 436 -9.88 20.41 -25.56
CA ASP A 436 -11.07 21.10 -26.06
C ASP A 436 -12.14 20.13 -26.56
N SER A 437 -11.77 19.02 -27.21
CA SER A 437 -12.71 17.99 -27.65
C SER A 437 -13.41 17.32 -26.45
N ILE A 438 -12.64 16.88 -25.45
CA ILE A 438 -13.18 16.28 -24.22
C ILE A 438 -14.03 17.29 -23.44
N SER A 439 -13.58 18.54 -23.33
CA SER A 439 -14.35 19.61 -22.67
C SER A 439 -15.68 19.87 -23.37
N SER A 440 -15.68 19.97 -24.70
CA SER A 440 -16.89 20.16 -25.50
C SER A 440 -17.86 18.98 -25.34
N PHE A 441 -17.35 17.75 -25.31
CA PHE A 441 -18.16 16.56 -25.04
C PHE A 441 -18.81 16.63 -23.66
N LEU A 442 -18.03 16.91 -22.60
CA LEU A 442 -18.56 16.99 -21.23
C LEU A 442 -19.59 18.12 -21.05
N GLN A 443 -19.41 19.24 -21.75
CA GLN A 443 -20.37 20.34 -21.75
C GLN A 443 -21.70 19.99 -22.44
N SER A 444 -21.67 19.07 -23.40
CA SER A 444 -22.86 18.60 -24.12
C SER A 444 -23.72 17.64 -23.31
N LEU A 445 -23.18 17.07 -22.23
CA LEU A 445 -23.90 16.19 -21.32
C LEU A 445 -24.90 17.01 -20.48
N ASP A 446 -26.11 16.47 -20.33
CA ASP A 446 -27.19 17.09 -19.57
C ASP A 446 -27.71 16.07 -18.55
N ALA A 447 -27.84 16.50 -17.29
CA ALA A 447 -28.35 15.69 -16.19
C ALA A 447 -29.75 15.13 -16.49
N LYS A 448 -30.55 15.82 -17.33
CA LYS A 448 -31.88 15.35 -17.76
C LYS A 448 -31.86 14.07 -18.60
N LYS A 449 -30.74 13.76 -19.27
CA LYS A 449 -30.56 12.53 -20.06
C LYS A 449 -29.96 11.37 -19.25
N GLY A 450 -29.50 11.64 -18.03
CA GLY A 450 -28.86 10.69 -17.13
C GLY A 450 -27.77 11.37 -16.30
N ALA A 451 -27.79 11.16 -14.98
CA ALA A 451 -26.79 11.75 -14.08
C ALA A 451 -25.43 11.04 -14.15
N GLU A 452 -25.39 9.80 -14.62
CA GLU A 452 -24.18 8.98 -14.76
C GLU A 452 -24.33 7.97 -15.91
N GLY A 453 -23.23 7.56 -16.52
CA GLY A 453 -23.25 6.56 -17.59
C GLY A 453 -21.86 6.10 -18.05
N VAL A 454 -21.85 5.09 -18.92
CA VAL A 454 -20.64 4.53 -19.54
C VAL A 454 -20.29 5.30 -20.81
N LEU A 455 -19.01 5.52 -21.05
CA LEU A 455 -18.45 6.17 -22.23
C LEU A 455 -17.58 5.20 -23.03
N GLN A 456 -17.52 5.39 -24.34
CA GLN A 456 -16.45 4.82 -25.16
C GLN A 456 -15.34 5.85 -25.35
N ALA A 457 -14.09 5.40 -25.49
CA ALA A 457 -12.97 6.29 -25.80
C ALA A 457 -13.20 7.06 -27.11
N THR A 458 -13.89 6.45 -28.08
CA THR A 458 -14.28 7.10 -29.33
C THR A 458 -15.23 8.27 -29.12
N ASP A 459 -16.07 8.28 -28.08
CA ASP A 459 -16.96 9.40 -27.78
C ASP A 459 -16.19 10.63 -27.30
N LEU A 460 -15.10 10.42 -26.56
CA LEU A 460 -14.20 11.47 -26.08
C LEU A 460 -13.31 12.05 -27.18
N LEU A 461 -13.04 11.29 -28.24
CA LEU A 461 -12.16 11.66 -29.35
C LEU A 461 -12.92 12.16 -30.59
N LYS A 462 -14.24 12.41 -30.46
CA LYS A 462 -15.06 12.92 -31.56
C LYS A 462 -14.81 14.42 -31.80
N GLY A 463 -14.57 14.76 -33.07
CA GLY A 463 -14.52 16.13 -33.57
C GLY A 463 -13.12 16.78 -33.57
N LYS A 464 -12.99 17.88 -34.30
CA LYS A 464 -11.77 18.72 -34.42
C LYS A 464 -10.50 17.98 -34.89
N GLY A 465 -10.62 16.84 -35.59
CA GLY A 465 -9.48 16.07 -36.10
C GLY A 465 -8.65 15.39 -35.01
N VAL A 466 -9.21 15.20 -33.81
CA VAL A 466 -8.54 14.58 -32.66
C VAL A 466 -8.36 13.06 -32.87
N ASP A 467 -9.24 12.45 -33.66
CA ASP A 467 -9.18 11.08 -34.14
C ASP A 467 -7.91 10.77 -34.95
N GLN A 468 -7.30 11.77 -35.58
CA GLN A 468 -6.06 11.64 -36.35
C GLN A 468 -4.80 11.76 -35.49
N ILE A 469 -4.94 12.12 -34.20
CA ILE A 469 -3.80 12.27 -33.29
C ILE A 469 -3.35 10.88 -32.83
N ASN A 470 -2.10 10.55 -33.10
CA ASN A 470 -1.49 9.34 -32.55
C ASN A 470 -1.23 9.53 -31.03
N LEU A 471 -2.14 9.00 -30.21
CA LEU A 471 -2.08 9.11 -28.75
C LEU A 471 -0.82 8.47 -28.17
N TYR A 472 -0.31 7.38 -28.75
CA TYR A 472 0.94 6.75 -28.28
C TYR A 472 2.13 7.69 -28.43
N LYS A 473 2.29 8.31 -29.60
CA LYS A 473 3.35 9.32 -29.83
C LYS A 473 3.19 10.54 -28.94
N LEU A 474 1.94 10.99 -28.73
CA LEU A 474 1.65 12.13 -27.86
C LEU A 474 1.99 11.81 -26.40
N MET A 475 1.72 10.59 -25.94
CA MET A 475 2.07 10.14 -24.59
C MET A 475 3.58 10.07 -24.39
N HIS A 476 4.30 9.47 -25.34
CA HIS A 476 5.76 9.42 -25.30
C HIS A 476 6.34 10.84 -25.20
N TYR A 477 5.83 11.78 -26.02
CA TYR A 477 6.19 13.18 -25.91
C TYR A 477 5.88 13.79 -24.53
N LEU A 478 4.69 13.58 -23.98
CA LEU A 478 4.29 14.11 -22.67
C LEU A 478 5.19 13.60 -21.53
N GLN A 479 5.59 12.33 -21.59
CA GLN A 479 6.49 11.69 -20.62
C GLN A 479 7.93 12.21 -20.77
N GLU A 480 8.47 12.23 -21.98
CA GLU A 480 9.86 12.63 -22.22
C GLU A 480 10.10 14.13 -22.00
N SER A 481 9.22 14.96 -22.54
CA SER A 481 9.35 16.42 -22.46
C SER A 481 9.07 16.97 -21.05
N LYS A 482 8.47 16.16 -20.17
CA LYS A 482 8.03 16.55 -18.82
C LYS A 482 7.14 17.80 -18.86
N LEU A 483 6.29 17.92 -19.89
CA LEU A 483 5.46 19.09 -20.17
C LEU A 483 4.62 19.51 -18.97
N ALA A 484 3.89 18.56 -18.36
CA ALA A 484 3.00 18.83 -17.22
C ALA A 484 3.75 19.58 -16.12
N ARG A 485 4.93 19.08 -15.76
CA ARG A 485 5.80 19.67 -14.74
C ARG A 485 6.33 21.06 -15.10
N LYS A 486 6.79 21.27 -16.34
CA LYS A 486 7.32 22.59 -16.76
C LYS A 486 6.23 23.67 -16.77
N VAL A 487 5.03 23.30 -17.19
CA VAL A 487 3.87 24.22 -17.23
C VAL A 487 3.35 24.51 -15.82
N GLU A 488 3.15 23.48 -15.00
CA GLU A 488 2.70 23.62 -13.61
C GLU A 488 3.72 24.41 -12.77
N GLY A 489 5.02 24.14 -12.95
CA GLY A 489 6.10 24.88 -12.33
C GLY A 489 6.07 26.37 -12.69
N TYR A 490 5.95 26.72 -13.97
CA TYR A 490 5.87 28.12 -14.42
C TYR A 490 4.65 28.84 -13.84
N VAL A 491 3.46 28.22 -13.91
CA VAL A 491 2.22 28.80 -13.40
C VAL A 491 2.29 29.04 -11.89
N SER A 492 2.89 28.12 -11.14
CA SER A 492 3.08 28.27 -9.70
C SER A 492 3.96 29.48 -9.34
N VAL A 493 5.01 29.73 -10.13
CA VAL A 493 5.90 30.89 -9.94
C VAL A 493 5.19 32.19 -10.32
N GLU A 494 4.41 32.19 -11.39
CA GLU A 494 3.63 33.36 -11.82
C GLU A 494 2.56 33.74 -10.79
N GLN A 495 1.86 32.76 -10.23
CA GLN A 495 0.90 32.97 -9.15
C GLN A 495 1.56 33.48 -7.86
N GLN A 496 2.74 32.97 -7.50
CA GLN A 496 3.50 33.48 -6.36
C GLN A 496 4.00 34.92 -6.57
N LYS A 497 4.34 35.31 -7.81
CA LYS A 497 4.68 36.69 -8.15
C LYS A 497 3.47 37.62 -7.99
N GLN A 498 2.30 37.19 -8.47
CA GLN A 498 1.05 37.96 -8.33
C GLN A 498 0.59 38.08 -6.86
N GLN A 499 0.69 37.02 -6.06
CA GLN A 499 0.33 37.07 -4.62
C GLN A 499 1.29 37.94 -3.77
N LYS A 500 2.53 38.16 -4.22
CA LYS A 500 3.45 39.12 -3.57
C LYS A 500 3.11 40.57 -3.87
N LEU A 501 2.38 40.84 -4.96
CA LEU A 501 1.91 42.18 -5.36
C LEU A 501 0.60 42.56 -4.66
N ASP A 502 -0.28 41.58 -4.42
CA ASP A 502 -1.56 41.79 -3.74
C ASP A 502 -1.45 41.46 -2.23
N SER A 503 -1.25 42.48 -1.41
CA SER A 503 -1.17 42.40 0.06
C SER A 503 -2.54 42.17 0.72
N SER A 504 -3.29 41.17 0.28
CA SER A 504 -4.49 40.70 0.97
C SER A 504 -4.39 39.19 1.25
N GLY A 505 -4.47 38.84 2.54
CA GLY A 505 -4.28 37.49 3.05
C GLY A 505 -5.41 36.54 2.66
N SER A 506 -5.46 36.12 1.40
CA SER A 506 -6.27 34.99 0.98
C SER A 506 -5.50 33.68 1.20
N THR A 507 -6.23 32.69 1.69
CA THR A 507 -5.79 31.31 1.94
C THR A 507 -4.97 30.77 0.77
N LYS A 508 -3.80 30.18 1.05
CA LYS A 508 -2.97 29.44 0.08
C LYS A 508 -3.80 28.33 -0.56
N GLU A 509 -4.48 28.61 -1.67
CA GLU A 509 -5.04 27.57 -2.52
C GLU A 509 -3.88 26.75 -3.08
N VAL A 510 -3.91 25.46 -2.78
CA VAL A 510 -2.95 24.49 -3.27
C VAL A 510 -3.09 24.44 -4.79
N THR A 511 -2.00 24.72 -5.52
CA THR A 511 -1.98 24.57 -6.98
C THR A 511 -2.33 23.13 -7.31
N VAL A 512 -3.53 22.90 -7.86
CA VAL A 512 -4.00 21.57 -8.27
C VAL A 512 -3.14 21.14 -9.46
N LEU A 513 -2.64 19.90 -9.45
CA LEU A 513 -1.76 19.32 -10.48
C LEU A 513 -2.59 18.82 -11.66
N VAL A 514 -3.22 19.77 -12.32
CA VAL A 514 -4.26 19.51 -13.31
C VAL A 514 -3.71 18.79 -14.55
N LEU A 515 -2.54 19.19 -15.04
CA LEU A 515 -1.93 18.62 -16.23
C LEU A 515 -1.36 17.23 -15.97
N THR A 516 -0.86 16.98 -14.76
CA THR A 516 -0.43 15.63 -14.35
C THR A 516 -1.62 14.66 -14.34
N HIS A 517 -2.76 15.05 -13.78
CA HIS A 517 -3.98 14.22 -13.77
C HIS A 517 -4.51 13.93 -15.19
N ILE A 518 -4.47 14.94 -16.06
CA ILE A 518 -4.86 14.80 -17.46
C ILE A 518 -3.90 13.89 -18.23
N THR A 519 -2.59 14.02 -17.98
CA THR A 519 -1.60 13.14 -18.61
C THR A 519 -1.85 11.69 -18.22
N ASN A 520 -2.13 11.43 -16.94
CA ASN A 520 -2.53 10.09 -16.47
C ASN A 520 -3.82 9.61 -17.15
N LEU A 521 -4.82 10.48 -17.35
CA LEU A 521 -6.02 10.13 -18.09
C LEU A 521 -5.69 9.72 -19.52
N PHE A 522 -4.83 10.47 -20.22
CA PHE A 522 -4.40 10.12 -21.58
C PHE A 522 -3.63 8.80 -21.63
N MET A 523 -2.80 8.53 -20.62
CA MET A 523 -2.12 7.22 -20.51
C MET A 523 -3.11 6.07 -20.40
N VAL A 524 -4.19 6.29 -19.65
CA VAL A 524 -5.21 5.28 -19.43
C VAL A 524 -6.12 5.10 -20.65
N LEU A 525 -6.24 6.10 -21.53
CA LEU A 525 -6.99 5.97 -22.79
C LEU A 525 -6.32 5.02 -23.81
N THR A 526 -5.04 4.68 -23.63
CA THR A 526 -4.36 3.69 -24.49
C THR A 526 -4.44 2.27 -23.96
N ASN A 527 -4.93 2.07 -22.74
CA ASN A 527 -5.16 0.73 -22.21
C ASN A 527 -6.22 0.00 -23.04
N PRO A 528 -6.08 -1.33 -23.24
CA PRO A 528 -7.08 -2.12 -23.94
C PRO A 528 -8.48 -1.93 -23.36
N ALA A 529 -9.48 -1.77 -24.23
CA ALA A 529 -10.87 -1.64 -23.84
C ALA A 529 -11.40 -2.86 -23.07
N LYS A 530 -10.67 -3.98 -23.00
CA LYS A 530 -11.05 -5.14 -22.18
C LYS A 530 -10.71 -4.95 -20.70
N GLU A 531 -9.71 -4.13 -20.37
CA GLU A 531 -9.16 -4.00 -19.02
C GLU A 531 -9.90 -2.99 -18.15
N GLY A 532 -10.56 -1.98 -18.76
CA GLY A 532 -11.27 -0.94 -18.02
C GLY A 532 -12.43 -0.30 -18.77
N ARG A 533 -13.13 0.60 -18.10
CA ARG A 533 -14.27 1.36 -18.65
C ARG A 533 -14.18 2.82 -18.26
N LEU A 534 -14.69 3.68 -19.16
CA LEU A 534 -14.85 5.11 -18.91
C LEU A 534 -16.28 5.41 -18.48
N PHE A 535 -16.42 6.36 -17.57
CA PHE A 535 -17.68 6.82 -17.01
C PHE A 535 -17.74 8.34 -17.04
N TYR A 536 -18.95 8.87 -17.10
CA TYR A 536 -19.21 10.27 -16.78
C TYR A 536 -20.14 10.37 -15.58
N THR A 537 -19.98 11.46 -14.83
CA THR A 537 -20.92 11.87 -13.80
C THR A 537 -21.21 13.35 -14.00
N VAL A 538 -22.49 13.71 -14.12
CA VAL A 538 -22.93 15.10 -14.24
C VAL A 538 -23.17 15.65 -12.83
N GLY A 539 -22.42 16.69 -12.45
CA GLY A 539 -22.60 17.35 -11.17
C GLY A 539 -23.84 18.24 -11.14
N GLU A 540 -24.21 18.73 -9.94
CA GLU A 540 -25.30 19.73 -9.80
C GLU A 540 -24.97 21.00 -10.60
N GLU A 541 -23.69 21.40 -10.57
CA GLU A 541 -23.13 22.39 -11.47
C GLU A 541 -22.42 21.72 -12.66
N LYS A 542 -22.54 22.30 -13.85
CA LYS A 542 -21.86 21.77 -15.06
C LYS A 542 -20.35 21.69 -14.92
N THR A 543 -19.74 22.61 -14.17
CA THR A 543 -18.30 22.65 -13.87
C THR A 543 -17.83 21.43 -13.07
N GLN A 544 -18.74 20.81 -12.32
CA GLN A 544 -18.49 19.62 -11.51
C GLN A 544 -18.70 18.31 -12.29
N THR A 545 -19.10 18.36 -13.56
CA THR A 545 -19.15 17.17 -14.44
C THR A 545 -17.77 16.55 -14.57
N LYS A 546 -17.67 15.22 -14.48
CA LYS A 546 -16.39 14.51 -14.44
C LYS A 546 -16.35 13.34 -15.41
N VAL A 547 -15.14 13.00 -15.85
CA VAL A 547 -14.81 11.73 -16.50
C VAL A 547 -14.00 10.90 -15.53
N LYS A 548 -14.34 9.62 -15.43
CA LYS A 548 -13.60 8.66 -14.62
C LYS A 548 -13.29 7.42 -15.46
N TYR A 549 -12.03 7.03 -15.50
CA TYR A 549 -11.67 5.68 -15.93
C TYR A 549 -11.56 4.77 -14.71
N MET A 550 -12.12 3.57 -14.80
CA MET A 550 -11.99 2.54 -13.79
C MET A 550 -11.43 1.27 -14.41
N LEU A 551 -10.35 0.76 -13.82
CA LEU A 551 -9.80 -0.55 -14.15
C LEU A 551 -10.74 -1.64 -13.62
N LEU A 552 -11.14 -2.56 -14.50
CA LEU A 552 -12.00 -3.71 -14.18
C LEU A 552 -11.19 -4.99 -13.97
N ASP A 553 -10.07 -5.15 -14.68
CA ASP A 553 -9.21 -6.32 -14.58
C ASP A 553 -7.84 -5.97 -13.97
N PRO A 554 -7.58 -6.35 -12.70
CA PRO A 554 -6.29 -6.11 -12.07
C PRO A 554 -5.21 -7.15 -12.45
N SER A 555 -5.55 -8.22 -13.17
CA SER A 555 -4.65 -9.37 -13.36
C SER A 555 -3.38 -9.04 -14.16
N GLU A 556 -3.50 -8.35 -15.29
CA GLU A 556 -2.35 -7.98 -16.14
C GLU A 556 -1.37 -7.05 -15.42
N HIS A 557 -1.88 -6.10 -14.64
CA HIS A 557 -1.04 -5.16 -13.88
C HIS A 557 -0.26 -5.84 -12.74
N PHE A 558 -0.75 -6.99 -12.25
CA PHE A 558 -0.08 -7.80 -11.23
C PHE A 558 0.77 -8.93 -11.81
N ARG A 559 0.59 -9.25 -13.10
CA ARG A 559 1.24 -10.36 -13.78
C ARG A 559 2.76 -10.27 -13.78
N ASP A 560 3.30 -9.09 -14.08
CA ASP A 560 4.75 -8.83 -14.05
C ASP A 560 5.38 -9.26 -12.72
N ILE A 561 4.72 -8.98 -11.59
CA ILE A 561 5.22 -9.32 -10.25
C ILE A 561 5.25 -10.85 -10.05
N VAL A 562 4.23 -11.53 -10.57
CA VAL A 562 4.04 -12.99 -10.41
C VAL A 562 4.96 -13.80 -11.31
N GLU A 563 5.30 -13.28 -12.48
CA GLU A 563 6.20 -13.93 -13.43
C GLU A 563 7.68 -13.68 -13.09
N GLU A 564 8.03 -12.51 -12.54
CA GLU A 564 9.40 -12.19 -12.13
C GLU A 564 9.79 -12.85 -10.80
N ALA A 565 8.88 -12.84 -9.80
CA ALA A 565 9.19 -13.33 -8.46
C ALA A 565 9.34 -14.86 -8.40
N ARG A 566 10.20 -15.33 -7.50
CA ARG A 566 10.31 -16.76 -7.17
C ARG A 566 9.02 -17.28 -6.54
N ALA A 567 8.50 -16.53 -5.57
CA ALA A 567 7.28 -16.86 -4.85
C ALA A 567 6.54 -15.57 -4.46
N VAL A 568 5.21 -15.60 -4.54
CA VAL A 568 4.34 -14.48 -4.16
C VAL A 568 3.40 -14.94 -3.07
N ILE A 569 3.49 -14.34 -1.89
CA ILE A 569 2.69 -14.68 -0.71
C ILE A 569 1.71 -13.54 -0.44
N LEU A 570 0.42 -13.83 -0.58
CA LEU A 570 -0.69 -12.95 -0.22
C LEU A 570 -1.22 -13.37 1.15
N ALA A 571 -1.06 -12.52 2.15
CA ALA A 571 -1.53 -12.78 3.51
C ALA A 571 -2.54 -11.73 3.97
N GLY A 572 -3.62 -12.17 4.61
CA GLY A 572 -4.67 -11.26 5.09
C GLY A 572 -5.48 -11.84 6.24
N GLY A 573 -6.13 -10.96 7.00
CA GLY A 573 -7.00 -11.37 8.12
C GLY A 573 -8.37 -11.88 7.69
N THR A 574 -8.81 -11.52 6.48
CA THR A 574 -10.16 -11.76 5.96
C THR A 574 -10.10 -12.04 4.46
N MET A 575 -9.30 -13.04 4.06
CA MET A 575 -9.11 -13.40 2.65
C MET A 575 -10.26 -14.27 2.11
N SER A 576 -11.11 -14.81 2.98
CA SER A 576 -12.21 -15.68 2.55
C SER A 576 -13.33 -14.90 1.81
N PRO A 577 -13.86 -15.44 0.70
CA PRO A 577 -13.43 -16.68 0.03
C PRO A 577 -12.19 -16.45 -0.88
N MET A 578 -11.26 -17.41 -0.82
CA MET A 578 -9.98 -17.36 -1.56
C MET A 578 -10.14 -17.60 -3.07
N SER A 579 -11.27 -18.17 -3.50
CA SER A 579 -11.59 -18.42 -4.92
C SER A 579 -11.59 -17.16 -5.77
N ASP A 580 -11.88 -16.02 -5.16
CA ASP A 580 -11.93 -14.73 -5.86
C ASP A 580 -10.54 -14.33 -6.37
N TYR A 581 -9.48 -14.61 -5.62
CA TYR A 581 -8.11 -14.35 -6.06
C TYR A 581 -7.74 -15.21 -7.27
N MET A 582 -8.17 -16.47 -7.29
CA MET A 582 -7.93 -17.38 -8.41
C MET A 582 -8.66 -16.91 -9.69
N THR A 583 -9.90 -16.43 -9.55
CA THR A 583 -10.73 -16.03 -10.69
C THR A 583 -10.44 -14.62 -11.20
N GLN A 584 -10.07 -13.70 -10.31
CA GLN A 584 -9.88 -12.29 -10.65
C GLN A 584 -8.41 -11.93 -10.85
N LEU A 585 -7.52 -12.37 -9.98
CA LEU A 585 -6.11 -11.97 -9.99
C LEU A 585 -5.21 -12.98 -10.73
N PHE A 586 -5.51 -14.27 -10.64
CA PHE A 586 -4.71 -15.36 -11.23
C PHE A 586 -5.46 -16.24 -12.26
N PRO A 587 -6.33 -15.70 -13.13
CA PRO A 587 -7.10 -16.52 -14.07
C PRO A 587 -6.24 -17.26 -15.09
N TYR A 588 -5.02 -16.77 -15.35
CA TYR A 588 -4.08 -17.31 -16.33
C TYR A 588 -3.19 -18.44 -15.76
N LEU A 589 -3.32 -18.76 -14.47
CA LEU A 589 -2.46 -19.74 -13.79
C LEU A 589 -3.16 -21.05 -13.51
N ASP A 590 -2.38 -22.13 -13.61
CA ASP A 590 -2.82 -23.44 -13.16
C ASP A 590 -3.01 -23.45 -11.64
N LYS A 591 -4.08 -24.11 -11.18
CA LYS A 591 -4.43 -24.22 -9.76
C LYS A 591 -3.32 -24.89 -8.94
N THR A 592 -2.50 -25.75 -9.54
CA THR A 592 -1.37 -26.44 -8.88
C THR A 592 -0.25 -25.49 -8.47
N ARG A 593 -0.13 -24.30 -9.09
CA ARG A 593 0.79 -23.23 -8.67
C ARG A 593 0.30 -22.44 -7.46
N ILE A 594 -0.97 -22.60 -7.06
CA ILE A 594 -1.59 -21.80 -6.00
C ILE A 594 -1.83 -22.68 -4.76
N THR A 595 -1.26 -22.27 -3.64
CA THR A 595 -1.46 -22.92 -2.34
C THR A 595 -2.35 -22.03 -1.48
N THR A 596 -3.47 -22.56 -0.98
CA THR A 596 -4.37 -21.83 -0.07
C THR A 596 -4.32 -22.40 1.34
N LEU A 597 -4.30 -21.55 2.35
CA LEU A 597 -4.41 -21.95 3.75
C LEU A 597 -5.31 -20.98 4.49
N SER A 598 -6.33 -21.50 5.20
CA SER A 598 -7.13 -20.73 6.14
C SER A 598 -6.89 -21.26 7.55
N CYS A 599 -6.31 -20.43 8.41
CA CYS A 599 -6.08 -20.76 9.80
C CYS A 599 -7.32 -20.47 10.64
N GLY A 600 -7.58 -21.33 11.63
CA GLY A 600 -8.57 -21.06 12.66
C GLY A 600 -8.20 -19.85 13.54
N HIS A 601 -9.09 -19.45 14.44
CA HIS A 601 -8.82 -18.41 15.41
C HIS A 601 -8.35 -19.02 16.74
N VAL A 602 -7.45 -18.34 17.46
CA VAL A 602 -6.93 -18.77 18.78
C VAL A 602 -7.98 -18.63 19.90
N ILE A 603 -9.16 -18.06 19.61
CA ILE A 603 -10.11 -17.65 20.65
C ILE A 603 -11.15 -18.75 20.85
N PRO A 604 -11.42 -19.14 22.11
CA PRO A 604 -12.49 -20.07 22.41
C PRO A 604 -13.85 -19.52 21.97
N THR A 605 -14.71 -20.38 21.43
CA THR A 605 -16.09 -20.00 21.04
C THR A 605 -16.89 -19.41 22.21
N THR A 606 -16.54 -19.76 23.45
CA THR A 606 -17.16 -19.21 24.66
C THR A 606 -16.88 -17.73 24.87
N ASN A 607 -15.78 -17.19 24.32
CA ASN A 607 -15.37 -15.78 24.47
C ASN A 607 -16.13 -14.85 23.52
N LEU A 608 -16.97 -15.41 22.64
CA LEU A 608 -17.69 -14.65 21.65
C LEU A 608 -19.18 -14.89 21.79
N PHE A 609 -19.94 -13.80 21.72
CA PHE A 609 -21.39 -13.87 21.61
C PHE A 609 -21.78 -13.33 20.24
N VAL A 610 -22.14 -14.19 19.29
CA VAL A 610 -22.54 -13.78 17.94
C VAL A 610 -24.03 -14.05 17.76
N SER A 611 -24.81 -13.00 17.46
CA SER A 611 -26.23 -13.16 17.19
C SER A 611 -26.73 -12.22 16.09
N PRO A 612 -27.47 -12.72 15.09
CA PRO A 612 -28.23 -11.87 14.20
C PRO A 612 -29.46 -11.31 14.92
N VAL A 613 -29.76 -10.04 14.68
CA VAL A 613 -30.94 -9.33 15.19
C VAL A 613 -31.87 -9.10 14.02
N VAL A 614 -32.89 -9.94 13.90
CA VAL A 614 -33.80 -9.99 12.73
C VAL A 614 -34.94 -9.00 12.83
N SER A 615 -35.43 -8.74 14.04
CA SER A 615 -36.56 -7.84 14.28
C SER A 615 -36.38 -7.06 15.57
N SER A 616 -37.08 -5.93 15.65
CA SER A 616 -37.14 -5.11 16.86
C SER A 616 -38.03 -5.76 17.92
N HIS A 617 -37.97 -5.23 19.13
CA HIS A 617 -38.90 -5.61 20.21
C HIS A 617 -40.39 -5.40 19.87
N ASN A 618 -40.70 -4.54 18.90
CA ASN A 618 -42.06 -4.28 18.41
C ASN A 618 -42.39 -5.12 17.16
N ASN A 619 -41.64 -6.19 16.89
CA ASN A 619 -41.76 -7.04 15.71
C ASN A 619 -41.62 -6.28 14.37
N THR A 620 -40.86 -5.19 14.34
CA THR A 620 -40.47 -4.55 13.09
C THR A 620 -39.27 -5.27 12.51
N ASP A 621 -39.41 -5.84 11.31
CA ASP A 621 -38.33 -6.57 10.67
C ASP A 621 -37.19 -5.64 10.25
N PHE A 622 -35.96 -6.02 10.61
CA PHE A 622 -34.75 -5.33 10.20
C PHE A 622 -34.28 -5.87 8.87
N THR A 623 -34.82 -5.30 7.80
CA THR A 623 -34.27 -5.46 6.45
C THR A 623 -33.74 -4.10 6.02
N PHE A 624 -32.42 -3.90 5.99
CA PHE A 624 -31.82 -2.62 5.60
C PHE A 624 -31.61 -2.55 4.08
N SER A 625 -32.66 -2.81 3.30
CA SER A 625 -32.61 -2.65 1.84
C SER A 625 -32.68 -1.17 1.44
N PHE A 626 -32.26 -0.82 0.22
CA PHE A 626 -32.30 0.58 -0.25
C PHE A 626 -33.71 1.20 -0.13
N SER A 627 -34.76 0.41 -0.35
CA SER A 627 -36.15 0.87 -0.28
C SER A 627 -36.70 1.03 1.14
N SER A 628 -36.14 0.32 2.12
CA SER A 628 -36.72 0.22 3.47
C SER A 628 -35.85 0.83 4.57
N ARG A 629 -34.54 0.99 4.34
CA ARG A 629 -33.58 1.50 5.34
C ARG A 629 -33.88 2.92 5.83
N ASN A 630 -34.49 3.74 4.96
CA ASN A 630 -34.82 5.16 5.24
C ASN A 630 -36.23 5.34 5.80
N LEU A 631 -36.96 4.26 6.08
CA LEU A 631 -38.28 4.36 6.72
C LEU A 631 -38.11 4.81 8.18
N ALA A 632 -38.86 5.83 8.57
CA ALA A 632 -38.84 6.36 9.94
C ALA A 632 -39.13 5.28 11.00
N SER A 633 -40.02 4.34 10.70
CA SER A 633 -40.33 3.20 11.59
C SER A 633 -39.10 2.33 11.86
N THR A 634 -38.34 1.97 10.83
CA THR A 634 -37.11 1.17 10.93
C THR A 634 -36.04 1.92 11.72
N MET A 635 -35.86 3.22 11.47
CA MET A 635 -34.86 4.05 12.16
C MET A 635 -35.18 4.24 13.65
N THR A 636 -36.46 4.43 13.99
CA THR A 636 -36.93 4.46 15.38
C THR A 636 -36.75 3.09 16.04
N ALA A 637 -37.18 2.02 15.38
CA ALA A 637 -37.07 0.65 15.89
C ALA A 637 -35.61 0.24 16.16
N LEU A 638 -34.68 0.65 15.29
CA LEU A 638 -33.24 0.45 15.48
C LEU A 638 -32.74 1.21 16.72
N GLY A 639 -33.09 2.49 16.85
CA GLY A 639 -32.70 3.33 17.99
C GLY A 639 -33.20 2.79 19.32
N ASP A 640 -34.47 2.38 19.39
CA ASP A 640 -35.05 1.77 20.60
C ASP A 640 -34.40 0.43 20.95
N SER A 641 -34.08 -0.37 19.93
CA SER A 641 -33.41 -1.67 20.12
C SER A 641 -31.99 -1.48 20.67
N ILE A 642 -31.23 -0.53 20.12
CA ILE A 642 -29.89 -0.19 20.63
C ILE A 642 -30.00 0.38 22.05
N LEU A 643 -30.94 1.29 22.32
CA LEU A 643 -31.15 1.89 23.65
C LEU A 643 -31.42 0.85 24.74
N ARG A 644 -32.10 -0.25 24.42
CA ARG A 644 -32.34 -1.37 25.37
C ARG A 644 -31.09 -2.20 25.63
N LEU A 645 -30.22 -2.36 24.63
CA LEU A 645 -29.00 -3.16 24.74
C LEU A 645 -27.86 -2.40 25.41
N LEU A 646 -27.72 -1.09 25.15
CA LEU A 646 -26.60 -0.26 25.63
C LEU A 646 -26.32 -0.37 27.15
N PRO A 647 -27.32 -0.36 28.05
CA PRO A 647 -27.08 -0.46 29.48
C PRO A 647 -26.45 -1.79 29.92
N SER A 648 -26.68 -2.87 29.17
CA SER A 648 -26.12 -4.19 29.49
C SER A 648 -24.68 -4.38 29.03
N ILE A 649 -24.21 -3.53 28.12
CA ILE A 649 -22.88 -3.65 27.51
C ILE A 649 -21.86 -2.91 28.39
N PRO A 650 -20.80 -3.56 28.89
CA PRO A 650 -19.76 -2.89 29.65
C PRO A 650 -18.82 -2.08 28.71
N HIS A 651 -18.20 -1.03 29.24
CA HIS A 651 -17.14 -0.26 28.55
C HIS A 651 -17.54 0.23 27.14
N GLY A 652 -16.68 -0.01 26.14
CA GLY A 652 -16.82 0.44 24.76
C GLY A 652 -17.75 -0.42 23.92
N CYS A 653 -18.67 0.25 23.23
CA CYS A 653 -19.51 -0.30 22.17
C CYS A 653 -19.25 0.45 20.85
N VAL A 654 -19.18 -0.28 19.74
CA VAL A 654 -18.99 0.30 18.39
C VAL A 654 -20.11 -0.17 17.47
N ALA A 655 -20.78 0.77 16.80
CA ALA A 655 -21.79 0.46 15.77
C ALA A 655 -21.30 0.92 14.40
N PHE A 656 -21.22 -0.02 13.47
CA PHE A 656 -20.82 0.20 12.10
C PHE A 656 -22.02 0.34 11.16
N PHE A 657 -22.09 1.47 10.46
CA PHE A 657 -23.11 1.79 9.47
C PHE A 657 -22.58 1.58 8.04
N PRO A 658 -23.46 1.30 7.06
CA PRO A 658 -23.04 1.01 5.69
C PRO A 658 -22.56 2.25 4.90
N SER A 659 -22.96 3.47 5.29
CA SER A 659 -22.49 4.71 4.65
C SER A 659 -22.59 5.92 5.59
N TYR A 660 -21.76 6.94 5.35
CA TYR A 660 -21.83 8.23 6.06
C TYR A 660 -23.20 8.91 5.87
N SER A 661 -23.74 8.89 4.66
CA SER A 661 -25.06 9.47 4.37
C SER A 661 -26.18 8.82 5.18
N TYR A 662 -26.13 7.50 5.35
CA TYR A 662 -27.13 6.79 6.15
C TYR A 662 -26.95 7.05 7.64
N LEU A 663 -25.70 7.07 8.12
CA LEU A 663 -25.38 7.45 9.50
C LEU A 663 -25.94 8.84 9.85
N GLU A 664 -25.73 9.83 8.99
CA GLU A 664 -26.23 11.19 9.22
C GLU A 664 -27.75 11.27 9.26
N GLN A 665 -28.43 10.54 8.37
CA GLN A 665 -29.90 10.45 8.36
C GLN A 665 -30.43 9.82 9.66
N VAL A 666 -29.82 8.71 10.09
CA VAL A 666 -30.17 8.02 11.35
C VAL A 666 -29.96 8.91 12.56
N VAL A 667 -28.81 9.58 12.64
CA VAL A 667 -28.50 10.51 13.74
C VAL A 667 -29.49 11.68 13.77
N SER A 668 -29.80 12.28 12.61
CA SER A 668 -30.76 13.39 12.52
C SER A 668 -32.15 12.97 13.00
N HIS A 669 -32.61 11.77 12.65
CA HIS A 669 -33.88 11.21 13.11
C HIS A 669 -33.88 10.89 14.61
N TRP A 670 -32.78 10.37 15.16
CA TRP A 670 -32.67 10.12 16.59
C TRP A 670 -32.63 11.41 17.41
N GLN A 671 -32.09 12.48 16.85
CA GLN A 671 -32.11 13.81 17.47
C GLN A 671 -33.52 14.39 17.49
N SER A 672 -34.27 14.32 16.37
CA SER A 672 -35.64 14.86 16.29
C SER A 672 -36.64 14.10 17.18
N THR A 673 -36.46 12.78 17.34
CA THR A 673 -37.32 11.93 18.19
C THR A 673 -36.92 11.91 19.67
N GLY A 674 -35.82 12.57 20.05
CA GLY A 674 -35.29 12.58 21.42
C GLY A 674 -34.63 11.27 21.86
N LEU A 675 -34.50 10.27 20.98
CA LEU A 675 -33.77 9.02 21.25
C LEU A 675 -32.28 9.27 21.51
N TRP A 676 -31.69 10.21 20.78
CA TRP A 676 -30.28 10.59 20.94
C TRP A 676 -29.97 10.99 22.39
N ALA A 677 -30.79 11.85 22.99
CA ALA A 677 -30.61 12.30 24.36
C ALA A 677 -30.76 11.16 25.38
N LYS A 678 -31.65 10.19 25.13
CA LYS A 678 -31.78 8.99 25.97
C LYS A 678 -30.55 8.09 25.88
N MET A 679 -30.03 7.88 24.67
CA MET A 679 -28.81 7.09 24.45
C MET A 679 -27.58 7.77 25.07
N GLN A 680 -27.48 9.10 24.97
CA GLN A 680 -26.39 9.88 25.56
C GLN A 680 -26.38 9.82 27.10
N LYS A 681 -27.56 9.68 27.72
CA LYS A 681 -27.66 9.40 29.17
C LYS A 681 -27.16 8.00 29.52
N ALA A 682 -27.35 7.02 28.63
CA ALA A 682 -26.88 5.65 28.84
C ALA A 682 -25.36 5.53 28.66
N LYS A 683 -24.80 6.08 27.57
CA LYS A 683 -23.35 6.10 27.28
C LYS A 683 -22.95 7.37 26.53
N THR A 684 -21.70 7.81 26.71
CA THR A 684 -21.14 8.94 25.93
C THR A 684 -21.08 8.57 24.46
N ILE A 685 -21.76 9.32 23.58
CA ILE A 685 -21.81 9.04 22.15
C ILE A 685 -20.77 9.85 21.40
N LEU A 686 -20.00 9.18 20.54
CA LEU A 686 -19.06 9.76 19.59
C LEU A 686 -19.43 9.28 18.19
N LYS A 687 -19.24 10.14 17.18
CA LYS A 687 -19.51 9.80 15.78
C LYS A 687 -18.32 10.11 14.89
N GLU A 688 -18.10 9.25 13.92
CA GLU A 688 -17.20 9.50 12.81
C GLU A 688 -17.80 10.54 11.85
N THR A 689 -16.98 11.45 11.32
CA THR A 689 -17.36 12.31 10.19
C THR A 689 -16.27 12.26 9.12
N GLN A 690 -16.59 12.66 7.89
CA GLN A 690 -15.61 12.67 6.79
C GLN A 690 -14.49 13.73 6.98
N GLN A 691 -14.75 14.77 7.78
CA GLN A 691 -13.88 15.95 7.91
C GLN A 691 -12.98 15.91 9.15
N THR A 692 -13.40 15.25 10.24
CA THR A 692 -12.61 15.23 11.49
C THR A 692 -11.40 14.29 11.40
N GLY A 693 -10.31 14.65 12.09
CA GLY A 693 -9.14 13.76 12.23
C GLY A 693 -9.52 12.48 12.98
N THR A 694 -9.18 11.32 12.40
CA THR A 694 -9.51 10.01 12.99
C THR A 694 -8.87 9.79 14.35
N GLU A 695 -7.66 10.30 14.55
CA GLU A 695 -6.90 10.15 15.80
C GLU A 695 -7.56 10.92 16.95
N GLU A 696 -8.11 12.10 16.69
CA GLU A 696 -8.80 12.91 17.71
C GLU A 696 -10.06 12.20 18.22
N VAL A 697 -10.89 11.66 17.30
CA VAL A 697 -12.10 10.92 17.65
C VAL A 697 -11.75 9.65 18.41
N LEU A 698 -10.69 8.94 18.02
CA LEU A 698 -10.23 7.74 18.71
C LEU A 698 -9.68 8.04 20.11
N ALA A 699 -8.90 9.10 20.26
CA ALA A 699 -8.37 9.53 21.55
C ALA A 699 -9.50 9.93 22.50
N ALA A 700 -10.49 10.68 22.00
CA ALA A 700 -11.70 11.02 22.74
C ALA A 700 -12.50 9.76 23.14
N TYR A 701 -12.64 8.79 22.24
CA TYR A 701 -13.31 7.52 22.52
C TYR A 701 -12.60 6.71 23.61
N THR A 702 -11.30 6.52 23.45
CA THR A 702 -10.46 5.79 24.42
C THR A 702 -10.56 6.43 25.80
N THR A 703 -10.44 7.76 25.86
CA THR A 703 -10.59 8.52 27.12
C THR A 703 -11.98 8.33 27.72
N ALA A 704 -13.04 8.41 26.92
CA ALA A 704 -14.40 8.24 27.39
C ALA A 704 -14.70 6.81 27.90
N VAL A 705 -14.12 5.78 27.27
CA VAL A 705 -14.26 4.38 27.70
C VAL A 705 -13.67 4.15 29.08
N HIS A 706 -12.50 4.74 29.37
CA HIS A 706 -11.81 4.57 30.66
C HIS A 706 -12.31 5.53 31.75
N SER A 707 -12.71 6.75 31.39
CA SER A 707 -13.10 7.78 32.36
C SER A 707 -14.56 7.68 32.80
N SER A 708 -15.43 7.16 31.94
CA SER A 708 -16.86 7.01 32.26
C SER A 708 -17.13 5.63 32.85
N PRO A 709 -17.78 5.52 34.02
CA PRO A 709 -18.19 4.22 34.56
C PRO A 709 -19.21 3.51 33.65
N ARG A 710 -19.90 4.26 32.78
CA ARG A 710 -20.83 3.73 31.79
C ARG A 710 -20.16 3.43 30.45
N GLY A 711 -18.90 3.79 30.25
CA GLY A 711 -18.18 3.65 28.98
C GLY A 711 -18.70 4.57 27.86
N ALA A 712 -18.39 4.22 26.61
CA ALA A 712 -18.67 5.04 25.43
C ALA A 712 -19.28 4.24 24.28
N PHE A 713 -19.99 4.93 23.39
CA PHE A 713 -20.64 4.40 22.20
C PHE A 713 -20.15 5.13 20.96
N LEU A 714 -19.48 4.42 20.06
CA LEU A 714 -18.92 4.97 18.83
C LEU A 714 -19.79 4.58 17.63
N LEU A 715 -20.22 5.58 16.86
CA LEU A 715 -20.86 5.39 15.57
C LEU A 715 -19.81 5.57 14.47
N ALA A 716 -19.51 4.50 13.74
CA ALA A 716 -18.51 4.46 12.68
C ALA A 716 -19.12 3.95 11.36
N VAL A 717 -18.39 4.08 10.26
CA VAL A 717 -18.84 3.61 8.95
C VAL A 717 -17.98 2.45 8.47
N ILE A 718 -18.59 1.41 7.91
CA ILE A 718 -17.89 0.28 7.27
C ILE A 718 -17.14 0.78 6.03
N GLY A 719 -15.86 0.46 5.91
CA GLY A 719 -14.98 1.02 4.88
C GLY A 719 -14.60 2.49 5.12
N GLY A 720 -15.05 3.09 6.23
CA GLY A 720 -14.59 4.39 6.71
C GLY A 720 -13.19 4.29 7.34
N ARG A 721 -12.55 5.45 7.55
CA ARG A 721 -11.16 5.50 8.02
C ARG A 721 -10.97 4.84 9.38
N LEU A 722 -11.94 4.97 10.30
CA LEU A 722 -11.88 4.31 11.61
C LEU A 722 -12.03 2.78 11.50
N SER A 723 -12.75 2.28 10.50
CA SER A 723 -12.97 0.85 10.27
C SER A 723 -11.86 0.15 9.49
N GLU A 724 -10.84 0.88 9.02
CA GLU A 724 -9.72 0.32 8.26
C GLU A 724 -8.40 0.34 9.03
N GLY A 725 -8.13 1.39 9.82
CA GLY A 725 -6.82 1.61 10.43
C GLY A 725 -6.71 1.34 11.94
N ILE A 726 -7.83 1.08 12.64
CA ILE A 726 -7.87 1.13 14.12
C ILE A 726 -8.18 -0.24 14.73
N ASN A 727 -7.60 -0.48 15.91
CA ASN A 727 -7.79 -1.69 16.70
C ASN A 727 -8.62 -1.37 17.95
N PHE A 728 -9.75 -2.07 18.16
CA PHE A 728 -10.59 -1.94 19.35
C PHE A 728 -10.24 -3.06 20.33
N SER A 729 -9.09 -2.97 20.98
CA SER A 729 -8.63 -3.97 21.94
C SER A 729 -9.36 -3.87 23.28
N ASP A 730 -9.62 -5.03 23.90
CA ASP A 730 -10.11 -5.15 25.26
C ASP A 730 -11.37 -4.32 25.54
N SER A 731 -11.29 -3.39 26.49
CA SER A 731 -12.39 -2.53 26.94
C SER A 731 -12.92 -1.61 25.84
N LEU A 732 -12.15 -1.37 24.77
CA LEU A 732 -12.55 -0.51 23.66
C LEU A 732 -13.59 -1.16 22.74
N GLY A 733 -13.74 -2.49 22.78
CA GLY A 733 -14.51 -3.24 21.78
C GLY A 733 -15.37 -4.36 22.34
N ARG A 734 -15.97 -4.20 23.54
CA ARG A 734 -16.77 -5.26 24.18
C ARG A 734 -18.06 -5.63 23.44
N CYS A 735 -18.58 -4.70 22.65
CA CYS A 735 -19.66 -5.00 21.71
C CYS A 735 -19.39 -4.33 20.36
N VAL A 736 -19.52 -5.11 19.28
CA VAL A 736 -19.56 -4.60 17.91
C VAL A 736 -20.92 -4.87 17.30
N MET A 737 -21.57 -3.81 16.83
CA MET A 737 -22.87 -3.87 16.16
C MET A 737 -22.64 -3.58 14.67
N VAL A 738 -23.09 -4.47 13.79
CA VAL A 738 -23.07 -4.24 12.33
C VAL A 738 -24.49 -3.96 11.88
N ILE A 739 -24.73 -2.75 11.36
CA ILE A 739 -26.07 -2.31 10.97
C ILE A 739 -26.22 -2.50 9.46
N GLY A 740 -27.10 -3.43 9.08
CA GLY A 740 -27.33 -3.79 7.68
C GLY A 740 -26.16 -4.51 7.02
N LEU A 741 -26.24 -4.57 5.69
CA LEU A 741 -25.20 -5.10 4.82
C LEU A 741 -24.72 -3.97 3.89
N PRO A 742 -23.40 -3.66 3.83
CA PRO A 742 -22.84 -2.58 3.03
C PRO A 742 -22.76 -2.94 1.54
N TYR A 743 -23.88 -3.31 0.93
CA TYR A 743 -23.94 -3.49 -0.52
C TYR A 743 -23.72 -2.16 -1.23
N ALA A 744 -22.82 -2.17 -2.22
CA ALA A 744 -22.69 -1.06 -3.14
C ALA A 744 -24.02 -0.83 -3.88
N ASN A 745 -24.30 0.42 -4.23
CA ASN A 745 -25.53 0.75 -4.92
C ASN A 745 -25.54 0.09 -6.32
N PRO A 746 -26.44 -0.86 -6.61
CA PRO A 746 -26.45 -1.59 -7.88
C PRO A 746 -26.87 -0.71 -9.06
N ASN A 747 -27.44 0.46 -8.79
CA ASN A 747 -27.91 1.36 -9.85
C ASN A 747 -26.79 2.20 -10.47
N THR A 748 -25.64 2.30 -9.80
CA THR A 748 -24.53 3.12 -10.31
C THR A 748 -23.92 2.50 -11.55
N ALA A 749 -23.46 3.37 -12.46
CA ALA A 749 -22.87 2.92 -13.72
C ALA A 749 -21.63 2.04 -13.45
N GLU A 750 -20.84 2.40 -12.46
CA GLU A 750 -19.64 1.66 -12.04
C GLU A 750 -19.96 0.23 -11.59
N GLN A 751 -20.97 0.06 -10.74
CA GLN A 751 -21.33 -1.27 -10.21
C GLN A 751 -21.96 -2.15 -11.29
N LYS A 752 -22.77 -1.57 -12.17
CA LYS A 752 -23.30 -2.27 -13.36
C LYS A 752 -22.18 -2.76 -14.26
N ALA A 753 -21.17 -1.94 -14.52
CA ALA A 753 -20.02 -2.33 -15.34
C ALA A 753 -19.18 -3.43 -14.68
N LYS A 754 -18.89 -3.33 -13.37
CA LYS A 754 -18.17 -4.38 -12.63
C LYS A 754 -18.91 -5.72 -12.66
N THR A 755 -20.20 -5.69 -12.34
CA THR A 755 -21.03 -6.91 -12.32
C THR A 755 -21.19 -7.53 -13.71
N ALA A 756 -21.35 -6.71 -14.75
CA ALA A 756 -21.39 -7.17 -16.14
C ALA A 756 -20.07 -7.82 -16.56
N TYR A 757 -18.93 -7.22 -16.22
CA TYR A 757 -17.61 -7.78 -16.54
C TYR A 757 -17.36 -9.13 -15.83
N VAL A 758 -17.68 -9.22 -14.54
CA VAL A 758 -17.57 -10.49 -13.79
C VAL A 758 -18.50 -11.55 -14.40
N ALA A 759 -19.72 -11.18 -14.78
CA ALA A 759 -20.65 -12.08 -15.43
C ALA A 759 -20.11 -12.57 -16.80
N GLU A 760 -19.59 -11.67 -17.64
CA GLU A 760 -19.01 -12.00 -18.95
C GLU A 760 -17.84 -12.97 -18.81
N LYS A 761 -16.94 -12.73 -17.87
CA LYS A 761 -15.79 -13.61 -17.59
C LYS A 761 -16.24 -15.00 -17.13
N ALA A 762 -17.24 -15.06 -16.26
CA ALA A 762 -17.81 -16.33 -15.80
C ALA A 762 -18.54 -17.08 -16.92
N ILE A 763 -19.24 -16.37 -17.81
CA ILE A 763 -19.89 -16.95 -18.98
C ILE A 763 -18.87 -17.56 -19.93
N ALA A 764 -17.76 -16.85 -20.18
CA ALA A 764 -16.67 -17.34 -21.01
C ALA A 764 -16.00 -18.61 -20.45
N ALA A 765 -15.87 -18.71 -19.12
CA ALA A 765 -15.22 -19.84 -18.46
C ALA A 765 -16.14 -21.05 -18.18
N HIS A 766 -17.41 -20.80 -17.85
CA HIS A 766 -18.32 -21.81 -17.28
C HIS A 766 -19.71 -21.85 -17.93
N GLY A 767 -19.91 -21.11 -19.03
CA GLY A 767 -21.16 -21.08 -19.79
C GLY A 767 -22.20 -20.09 -19.26
N ALA A 768 -23.27 -19.90 -20.04
CA ALA A 768 -24.25 -18.82 -19.85
C ALA A 768 -24.92 -18.79 -18.46
N ALA A 769 -25.16 -19.95 -17.84
CA ALA A 769 -25.81 -20.04 -16.53
C ALA A 769 -24.94 -19.52 -15.36
N ALA A 770 -23.61 -19.40 -15.55
CA ALA A 770 -22.68 -19.00 -14.50
C ALA A 770 -22.64 -17.48 -14.26
N GLY A 771 -23.01 -16.67 -15.26
CA GLY A 771 -22.86 -15.21 -15.21
C GLY A 771 -23.63 -14.54 -14.07
N ALA A 772 -24.92 -14.88 -13.92
CA ALA A 772 -25.77 -14.28 -12.89
C ALA A 772 -25.36 -14.69 -11.47
N THR A 773 -24.91 -15.94 -11.30
CA THR A 773 -24.42 -16.46 -10.03
C THR A 773 -23.10 -15.78 -9.65
N ALA A 774 -22.15 -15.68 -10.57
CA ALA A 774 -20.85 -15.03 -10.33
C ALA A 774 -21.00 -13.54 -9.96
N ALA A 775 -21.89 -12.80 -10.65
CA ALA A 775 -22.15 -11.40 -10.32
C ALA A 775 -22.74 -11.22 -8.91
N ARG A 776 -23.65 -12.12 -8.51
CA ARG A 776 -24.24 -12.14 -7.17
C ARG A 776 -23.20 -12.51 -6.11
N ASP A 777 -22.39 -13.52 -6.38
CA ASP A 777 -21.34 -13.98 -5.49
C ASP A 777 -20.27 -12.90 -5.27
N PHE A 778 -19.91 -12.18 -6.33
CA PHE A 778 -19.00 -11.04 -6.24
C PHE A 778 -19.54 -9.92 -5.34
N ALA A 779 -20.83 -9.58 -5.49
CA ALA A 779 -21.47 -8.56 -4.66
C ALA A 779 -21.54 -8.99 -3.18
N ASP A 780 -21.90 -10.25 -2.92
CA ASP A 780 -21.93 -10.81 -1.57
C ASP A 780 -20.52 -10.87 -0.96
N ASN A 781 -19.49 -11.29 -1.71
CA ASN A 781 -18.10 -11.34 -1.24
C ASN A 781 -17.54 -9.97 -0.89
N THR A 782 -17.75 -8.98 -1.77
CA THR A 782 -17.31 -7.60 -1.53
C THR A 782 -17.96 -7.04 -0.26
N CYS A 783 -19.26 -7.28 -0.10
CA CYS A 783 -20.02 -6.87 1.08
C CYS A 783 -19.50 -7.54 2.36
N MET A 784 -19.33 -8.87 2.33
CA MET A 784 -18.94 -9.64 3.50
C MET A 784 -17.48 -9.45 3.88
N ARG A 785 -16.56 -9.17 2.94
CA ARG A 785 -15.19 -8.77 3.28
C ARG A 785 -15.14 -7.53 4.15
N ALA A 786 -15.90 -6.50 3.78
CA ALA A 786 -15.97 -5.26 4.54
C ALA A 786 -16.57 -5.47 5.95
N VAL A 787 -17.61 -6.30 6.05
CA VAL A 787 -18.21 -6.70 7.33
C VAL A 787 -17.22 -7.49 8.19
N ASN A 788 -16.57 -8.51 7.62
CA ASN A 788 -15.61 -9.37 8.32
C ASN A 788 -14.41 -8.55 8.81
N GLN A 789 -13.96 -7.56 8.04
CA GLN A 789 -12.90 -6.64 8.44
C GLN A 789 -13.31 -5.79 9.64
N ALA A 790 -14.55 -5.27 9.66
CA ALA A 790 -15.05 -4.51 10.80
C ALA A 790 -15.17 -5.38 12.06
N ILE A 791 -15.68 -6.61 11.92
CA ILE A 791 -15.86 -7.55 13.04
C ILE A 791 -14.51 -8.04 13.58
N GLY A 792 -13.54 -8.36 12.71
CA GLY A 792 -12.22 -8.83 13.09
C GLY A 792 -11.41 -7.83 13.93
N ARG A 793 -11.88 -6.59 14.09
CA ARG A 793 -11.21 -5.59 14.94
C ARG A 793 -11.50 -5.71 16.42
N ALA A 794 -12.60 -6.39 16.76
CA ALA A 794 -13.13 -6.48 18.12
C ALA A 794 -12.30 -7.38 19.03
N VAL A 795 -11.46 -8.25 18.45
CA VAL A 795 -10.80 -9.32 19.20
C VAL A 795 -9.33 -9.42 18.81
N ARG A 796 -8.44 -9.48 19.80
CA ARG A 796 -6.98 -9.33 19.56
C ARG A 796 -6.06 -10.38 20.14
N HIS A 797 -6.47 -11.11 21.17
CA HIS A 797 -5.63 -12.16 21.75
C HIS A 797 -6.48 -13.27 22.34
N LYS A 798 -5.86 -14.40 22.67
CA LYS A 798 -6.54 -15.61 23.16
C LYS A 798 -7.51 -15.38 24.34
N ASN A 799 -7.18 -14.43 25.21
CA ASN A 799 -7.97 -14.11 26.41
C ASN A 799 -9.04 -13.01 26.18
N ASP A 800 -9.13 -12.46 24.97
CA ASP A 800 -10.05 -11.36 24.69
C ASP A 800 -11.46 -11.90 24.42
N TRP A 801 -12.47 -11.06 24.62
CA TRP A 801 -13.87 -11.42 24.47
C TRP A 801 -14.71 -10.22 24.03
N SER A 802 -15.69 -10.49 23.18
CA SER A 802 -16.56 -9.48 22.60
C SER A 802 -17.91 -10.07 22.16
N ALA A 803 -18.95 -9.26 22.21
CA ALA A 803 -20.23 -9.57 21.59
C ALA A 803 -20.33 -8.94 20.19
N ILE A 804 -20.80 -9.70 19.22
CA ILE A 804 -21.02 -9.26 17.84
C ILE A 804 -22.51 -9.39 17.53
N LEU A 805 -23.16 -8.25 17.29
CA LEU A 805 -24.59 -8.17 16.96
C LEU A 805 -24.76 -7.77 15.50
N LEU A 806 -25.42 -8.62 14.72
CA LEU A 806 -25.60 -8.40 13.28
C LEU A 806 -27.05 -7.98 13.00
N PHE A 807 -27.30 -6.68 12.85
CA PHE A 807 -28.64 -6.14 12.60
C PHE A 807 -28.99 -6.24 11.12
N ASP A 808 -29.48 -7.39 10.67
CA ASP A 808 -30.18 -7.58 9.41
C ASP A 808 -30.77 -9.00 9.37
N GLY A 809 -32.00 -9.17 8.89
CA GLY A 809 -32.60 -10.48 8.70
C GLY A 809 -31.82 -11.38 7.73
N ARG A 810 -31.06 -10.80 6.78
CA ARG A 810 -30.28 -11.56 5.79
C ARG A 810 -29.11 -12.34 6.40
N TYR A 811 -28.64 -11.99 7.60
CA TYR A 811 -27.60 -12.77 8.29
C TYR A 811 -28.07 -14.16 8.75
N THR A 812 -29.38 -14.46 8.69
CA THR A 812 -29.90 -15.82 8.92
C THR A 812 -29.82 -16.71 7.68
N GLN A 813 -29.60 -16.13 6.50
CA GLN A 813 -29.51 -16.89 5.25
C GLN A 813 -28.20 -17.67 5.21
N LYS A 814 -28.27 -18.97 4.92
CA LYS A 814 -27.09 -19.85 4.77
C LYS A 814 -26.05 -19.27 3.82
N ARG A 815 -26.48 -18.68 2.70
CA ARG A 815 -25.62 -17.98 1.71
C ARG A 815 -24.71 -16.90 2.30
N ILE A 816 -25.19 -16.15 3.30
CA ILE A 816 -24.43 -15.09 3.96
C ILE A 816 -23.61 -15.66 5.12
N GLN A 817 -24.16 -16.62 5.87
CA GLN A 817 -23.45 -17.30 6.96
C GLN A 817 -22.23 -18.07 6.48
N ASP A 818 -22.27 -18.65 5.28
CA ASP A 818 -21.14 -19.38 4.69
C ASP A 818 -19.96 -18.46 4.31
N ARG A 819 -20.18 -17.14 4.25
CA ARG A 819 -19.15 -16.12 3.98
C ARG A 819 -18.60 -15.47 5.25
N LEU A 820 -19.13 -15.85 6.42
CA LEU A 820 -18.54 -15.47 7.70
C LEU A 820 -17.31 -16.36 7.98
N PRO A 821 -16.26 -15.83 8.61
CA PRO A 821 -15.11 -16.59 9.07
C PRO A 821 -15.55 -17.77 9.94
N GLY A 822 -14.84 -18.90 9.82
CA GLY A 822 -15.20 -20.15 10.50
C GLY A 822 -15.38 -19.99 12.02
N TRP A 823 -14.56 -19.16 12.66
CA TRP A 823 -14.63 -18.90 14.11
C TRP A 823 -15.87 -18.10 14.55
N ILE A 824 -16.36 -17.19 13.69
CA ILE A 824 -17.62 -16.47 13.92
C ILE A 824 -18.79 -17.42 13.70
N LYS A 825 -18.74 -18.20 12.61
CA LYS A 825 -19.77 -19.18 12.26
C LYS A 825 -19.93 -20.24 13.36
N ALA A 826 -18.83 -20.72 13.94
CA ALA A 826 -18.85 -21.65 15.07
C ALA A 826 -19.44 -21.06 16.36
N SER A 827 -19.38 -19.72 16.51
CA SER A 827 -19.95 -18.99 17.65
C SER A 827 -21.39 -18.53 17.39
N LEU A 828 -21.91 -18.75 16.19
CA LEU A 828 -23.28 -18.44 15.81
C LEU A 828 -24.22 -19.47 16.44
N ARG A 829 -25.12 -19.04 17.33
CA ARG A 829 -26.04 -19.96 18.02
C ARG A 829 -26.99 -20.66 17.04
N GLU A 830 -27.12 -21.98 17.19
CA GLU A 830 -28.09 -22.80 16.44
C GLU A 830 -29.53 -22.31 16.67
N GLY A 831 -30.28 -22.09 15.59
CA GLY A 831 -31.60 -21.46 15.61
C GLY A 831 -31.58 -19.93 15.44
N SER A 832 -30.59 -19.40 14.71
CA SER A 832 -30.44 -17.99 14.34
C SER A 832 -31.72 -17.42 13.70
N GLY A 833 -32.43 -16.55 14.43
CA GLY A 833 -33.76 -16.03 14.07
C GLY A 833 -34.70 -15.77 15.25
N ARG A 834 -34.25 -16.09 16.48
CA ARG A 834 -34.98 -15.84 17.73
C ARG A 834 -35.25 -14.33 17.93
N GLY A 835 -36.43 -14.03 18.47
CA GLY A 835 -36.89 -12.65 18.70
C GLY A 835 -35.95 -11.84 19.59
N PHE A 836 -36.04 -10.51 19.49
CA PHE A 836 -35.17 -9.55 20.18
C PHE A 836 -34.93 -9.85 21.68
N GLY A 837 -35.95 -10.34 22.40
CA GLY A 837 -35.85 -10.67 23.83
C GLY A 837 -34.86 -11.80 24.16
N GLU A 838 -34.67 -12.78 23.27
CA GLU A 838 -33.69 -13.84 23.47
C GLU A 838 -32.26 -13.35 23.26
N VAL A 839 -32.07 -12.44 22.29
CA VAL A 839 -30.77 -11.77 22.08
C VAL A 839 -30.39 -10.97 23.34
N GLU A 840 -31.34 -10.21 23.88
CA GLU A 840 -31.14 -9.43 25.10
C GLU A 840 -30.78 -10.33 26.30
N LYS A 841 -31.52 -11.43 26.50
CA LYS A 841 -31.25 -12.39 27.57
C LYS A 841 -29.87 -13.04 27.41
N GLY A 842 -29.56 -13.53 26.21
CA GLY A 842 -28.27 -14.17 25.93
C GLY A 842 -27.07 -13.23 26.10
N LEU A 843 -27.24 -11.96 25.73
CA LEU A 843 -26.21 -10.93 25.90
C LEU A 843 -25.94 -10.64 27.39
N LYS A 844 -27.01 -10.51 28.20
CA LYS A 844 -26.88 -10.33 29.66
C LYS A 844 -26.19 -11.53 30.31
N GLU A 845 -26.58 -12.76 29.95
CA GLU A 845 -25.94 -13.99 30.44
C GLU A 845 -24.47 -14.11 30.02
N PHE A 846 -24.12 -13.64 28.83
CA PHE A 846 -22.74 -13.61 28.35
C PHE A 846 -21.88 -12.67 29.20
N TYR A 847 -22.31 -11.42 29.38
CA TYR A 847 -21.55 -10.46 30.19
C TYR A 847 -21.53 -10.82 31.68
N ALA A 848 -22.64 -11.34 32.23
CA ALA A 848 -22.67 -11.80 33.61
C ALA A 848 -21.61 -12.89 33.87
N ARG A 849 -21.46 -13.85 32.94
CA ARG A 849 -20.41 -14.88 33.04
C ARG A 849 -19.00 -14.32 32.92
N ARG A 850 -18.78 -13.32 32.06
CA ARG A 850 -17.46 -12.72 31.82
C ARG A 850 -17.02 -11.72 32.89
N MET A 851 -17.95 -11.15 33.62
CA MET A 851 -17.67 -10.23 34.72
C MET A 851 -17.57 -10.96 36.07
N ALA A 852 -18.01 -12.22 36.15
CA ALA A 852 -17.99 -13.04 37.37
C ALA A 852 -16.73 -13.92 37.52
N GLY A 853 -16.00 -14.16 36.42
CA GLY A 853 -14.72 -14.88 36.41
C GLY A 853 -13.62 -13.98 35.91
#